data_AF-A0A6L5NZY2-F1
#
_entry.id   AF-A0A6L5NZY2-F1
#
_cell.length_a   1.000
_cell.length_b   1.000
_cell.length_c   1.000
_cell.angle_alpha   90.00
_cell.angle_beta   90.00
_cell.angle_gamma   90.00
#
_symmetry.space_group_name_H-M   'P 1'
#
loop_
_entity.id
_entity.type
_entity.pdbx_description
1 polymer ?
#
loop_
_entity_poly.entity_id
_entity_poly.type
_entity_poly.pdbx_seq_one_letter_code
_entity_poly.pdbx_strand_id
1 'polypeptide(L)'
;MLTLLEQLDKGTLWHSPGGIHPPGLKTTSNTQSIKRLPLAKEFIIPIPQVGDLATLTVKLNDHVLKGQMLTNGKGFTYLPVHAPTSGKIKAIEKRSSNHASGLPVLCCVIEPDGEETWTPLQADQASLLSNDAIINKIKDAGIAGMGGAAFPSHIKLNPASDINLVIINGVECEPFITSDDRLMREHANEIIDGVKIIHQLLKPQRIVIAIEDNKPQAVASMQKSIETLTLDDCKIRVTVIPTKYPSGGEKQLIQIITGNEVPSGAIPAQLGIVVHNVGTAYAIQDAVTNGKPLIERVVTLTGEQIGQPGNYWIPIGTPIKHALQHTAFQAQTQQKMIIGGPMMGYAIGELQVPILKGTNCILAPSNNEIGPDLPEQACIRCGECAVACPALLLPQQLFWHAKSEEFEKAASYHLQDCIECGCCSYVCPSDIPLVEYYRIAKSALKNVAHEKKQAEQAKLRFEARLKRLDDEKQAREAKSKAAADKRKQSMSSNDKDAVALAMARIAAKKKASAAEPGTESSTTANKKASVNAAIERAKAKKAAKAAQTDGPSVVIPSANTDTAVTDNTDVDPKKARVAAAVARAKAKKAAQANPQPEANLVSQSQISSVTATDSENTATPVIADSAEYAVVDPKKARIAAAVARAKAKKAAQANSPSSAQSTAEAVQIKTKQETTTETTDPLSSAVADNTQISEKTVIADSVDNAIVDPKKARIAAAVAKAKAKKLAQSQPKSHQPANQEVVSNDAVDNARVDTVQELSSSQPAIGTNEAPAMAELDDKKARIAAAVAKAKAKKLAQQQQKD
;
A
#
# COMPACT_ATOMS: atom_id res chain seq x y z
N MET A 1 24.56 31.74 7.53
CA MET A 1 24.59 30.42 6.85
C MET A 1 23.88 30.59 5.51
N LEU A 2 24.15 29.74 4.52
CA LEU A 2 23.36 29.76 3.28
C LEU A 2 21.95 29.23 3.54
N THR A 3 20.94 29.78 2.85
CA THR A 3 19.59 29.20 2.83
C THR A 3 19.54 27.91 1.99
N LEU A 4 18.50 27.09 2.17
CA LEU A 4 18.30 25.89 1.34
C LEU A 4 18.28 26.22 -0.15
N LEU A 5 17.65 27.34 -0.53
CA LEU A 5 17.54 27.76 -1.93
C LEU A 5 18.89 28.23 -2.50
N GLU A 6 19.76 28.82 -1.68
CA GLU A 6 21.15 29.15 -2.06
C GLU A 6 22.05 27.92 -2.15
N GLN A 7 21.84 26.92 -1.29
CA GLN A 7 22.55 25.64 -1.35
C GLN A 7 22.17 24.85 -2.61
N LEU A 8 20.87 24.86 -2.96
CA LEU A 8 20.35 24.37 -4.23
C LEU A 8 20.92 25.11 -5.43
N ASP A 9 20.96 26.45 -5.40
CA ASP A 9 21.57 27.27 -6.46
C ASP A 9 23.04 26.89 -6.67
N LYS A 10 23.81 26.70 -5.58
CA LYS A 10 25.22 26.26 -5.63
C LYS A 10 25.44 24.80 -6.04
N GLY A 11 24.38 23.98 -6.12
CA GLY A 11 24.49 22.55 -6.45
C GLY A 11 25.02 21.69 -5.31
N THR A 12 24.70 22.05 -4.06
CA THR A 12 24.96 21.21 -2.90
C THR A 12 24.16 19.91 -3.02
N LEU A 13 24.77 18.79 -2.65
CA LEU A 13 24.13 17.49 -2.53
C LEU A 13 24.35 16.92 -1.13
N TRP A 14 23.39 16.15 -0.65
CA TRP A 14 23.42 15.54 0.67
C TRP A 14 23.53 14.02 0.57
N HIS A 15 24.13 13.40 1.60
CA HIS A 15 24.30 11.95 1.64
C HIS A 15 22.97 11.25 1.96
N SER A 16 22.48 10.40 1.06
CA SER A 16 21.36 9.51 1.33
C SER A 16 21.84 8.19 1.97
N PRO A 17 21.28 7.79 3.13
CA PRO A 17 21.62 6.54 3.80
C PRO A 17 21.14 5.31 3.03
N GLY A 18 21.65 4.13 3.41
CA GLY A 18 21.28 2.85 2.80
C GLY A 18 21.62 2.75 1.32
N GLY A 19 20.86 1.94 0.58
CA GLY A 19 21.02 1.76 -0.86
C GLY A 19 22.17 0.83 -1.27
N ILE A 20 22.24 0.54 -2.57
CA ILE A 20 23.17 -0.41 -3.19
C ILE A 20 23.56 0.05 -4.62
N HIS A 21 24.53 -0.63 -5.22
CA HIS A 21 24.97 -0.40 -6.61
C HIS A 21 24.86 -1.72 -7.42
N PRO A 22 23.66 -2.10 -7.90
CA PRO A 22 23.50 -3.25 -8.77
C PRO A 22 24.09 -2.99 -10.16
N PRO A 23 24.45 -4.02 -10.94
CA PRO A 23 24.86 -3.86 -12.34
C PRO A 23 23.79 -3.14 -13.16
N GLY A 24 24.16 -2.05 -13.83
CA GLY A 24 23.17 -1.19 -14.50
C GLY A 24 22.48 -1.84 -15.71
N LEU A 25 23.22 -2.61 -16.52
CA LEU A 25 22.72 -3.37 -17.68
C LEU A 25 21.87 -2.56 -18.69
N LYS A 26 22.08 -1.23 -18.74
CA LYS A 26 21.35 -0.29 -19.59
C LYS A 26 21.83 -0.24 -21.05
N THR A 27 23.04 -0.74 -21.36
CA THR A 27 23.66 -0.61 -22.69
C THR A 27 22.79 -1.18 -23.80
N THR A 28 22.24 -2.37 -23.60
CA THR A 28 21.47 -3.14 -24.59
C THR A 28 20.25 -2.39 -25.12
N SER A 29 19.57 -1.61 -24.27
CA SER A 29 18.32 -0.91 -24.59
C SER A 29 18.51 0.58 -24.96
N ASN A 30 19.69 1.15 -24.72
CA ASN A 30 19.96 2.60 -24.84
C ASN A 30 20.59 3.04 -26.18
N THR A 31 20.90 2.10 -27.09
CA THR A 31 21.63 2.40 -28.33
C THR A 31 20.77 3.04 -29.42
N GLN A 32 19.51 2.64 -29.53
CA GLN A 32 18.59 3.06 -30.60
C GLN A 32 17.62 4.15 -30.14
N SER A 33 17.09 4.93 -31.09
CA SER A 33 15.99 5.89 -30.83
C SER A 33 14.69 5.19 -30.46
N ILE A 34 13.75 5.94 -29.88
CA ILE A 34 12.44 5.41 -29.50
C ILE A 34 11.64 5.08 -30.76
N LYS A 35 11.30 3.81 -30.94
CA LYS A 35 10.47 3.33 -32.06
C LYS A 35 8.98 3.44 -31.72
N ARG A 36 8.09 3.38 -32.72
CA ARG A 36 6.65 3.17 -32.51
C ARG A 36 6.31 1.70 -32.71
N LEU A 37 5.58 1.10 -31.76
CA LEU A 37 5.09 -0.27 -31.90
C LEU A 37 3.87 -0.30 -32.84
N PRO A 38 3.78 -1.24 -33.80
CA PRO A 38 2.57 -1.42 -34.61
C PRO A 38 1.34 -1.76 -33.76
N LEU A 39 0.14 -1.45 -34.26
CA LEU A 39 -1.12 -1.72 -33.54
C LEU A 39 -1.31 -3.22 -33.25
N ALA A 40 -1.85 -3.52 -32.07
CA ALA A 40 -2.25 -4.87 -31.68
C ALA A 40 -3.60 -5.24 -32.29
N LYS A 41 -3.83 -6.54 -32.53
CA LYS A 41 -5.13 -7.04 -33.04
C LYS A 41 -6.30 -6.80 -32.07
N GLU A 42 -6.01 -6.61 -30.79
CA GLU A 42 -6.97 -6.13 -29.80
C GLU A 42 -6.22 -5.45 -28.63
N PHE A 43 -6.86 -4.44 -28.04
CA PHE A 43 -6.36 -3.70 -26.88
C PHE A 43 -7.25 -4.01 -25.67
N ILE A 44 -6.64 -4.41 -24.54
CA ILE A 44 -7.31 -4.83 -23.31
C ILE A 44 -7.15 -3.70 -22.28
N ILE A 45 -8.24 -3.05 -21.90
CA ILE A 45 -8.21 -1.80 -21.11
C ILE A 45 -8.89 -2.03 -19.76
N PRO A 46 -8.13 -2.26 -18.66
CA PRO A 46 -8.67 -2.36 -17.30
C PRO A 46 -9.39 -1.11 -16.84
N ILE A 47 -10.48 -1.29 -16.07
CA ILE A 47 -11.34 -0.22 -15.57
C ILE A 47 -11.65 -0.45 -14.07
N PRO A 48 -11.37 0.54 -13.18
CA PRO A 48 -10.53 1.72 -13.41
C PRO A 48 -9.03 1.34 -13.56
N GLN A 49 -8.24 2.23 -14.18
CA GLN A 49 -6.77 2.13 -14.12
C GLN A 49 -6.19 2.87 -12.90
N VAL A 50 -6.82 3.97 -12.47
CA VAL A 50 -6.39 4.81 -11.34
C VAL A 50 -7.63 5.33 -10.62
N GLY A 51 -7.60 5.27 -9.29
CA GLY A 51 -8.69 5.73 -8.43
C GLY A 51 -9.88 4.76 -8.35
N ASP A 52 -10.83 5.08 -7.47
CA ASP A 52 -12.03 4.28 -7.23
C ASP A 52 -13.22 4.75 -8.07
N LEU A 53 -14.18 3.84 -8.32
CA LEU A 53 -15.53 4.12 -8.85
C LEU A 53 -15.57 4.82 -10.23
N ALA A 54 -15.04 4.14 -11.24
CA ALA A 54 -15.33 4.42 -12.64
C ALA A 54 -16.63 3.72 -13.12
N THR A 55 -17.37 4.39 -13.99
CA THR A 55 -18.49 3.86 -14.78
C THR A 55 -18.15 3.99 -16.27
N LEU A 56 -18.48 2.98 -17.08
CA LEU A 56 -18.29 3.02 -18.53
C LEU A 56 -19.24 4.03 -19.18
N THR A 57 -18.72 4.79 -20.16
CA THR A 57 -19.53 5.65 -21.05
C THR A 57 -20.00 4.91 -22.30
N VAL A 58 -19.25 3.89 -22.71
CA VAL A 58 -19.46 3.09 -23.94
C VAL A 58 -20.08 1.71 -23.64
N LYS A 59 -20.64 1.10 -24.69
CA LYS A 59 -21.31 -0.21 -24.68
C LYS A 59 -20.66 -1.17 -25.68
N LEU A 60 -21.05 -2.43 -25.60
CA LEU A 60 -20.67 -3.47 -26.57
C LEU A 60 -21.16 -3.10 -27.98
N ASN A 61 -20.29 -3.26 -28.98
CA ASN A 61 -20.45 -2.85 -30.38
C ASN A 61 -20.38 -1.34 -30.71
N ASP A 62 -20.25 -0.44 -29.73
CA ASP A 62 -20.03 0.98 -30.04
C ASP A 62 -18.71 1.15 -30.83
N HIS A 63 -18.68 2.09 -31.78
CA HIS A 63 -17.44 2.59 -32.37
C HIS A 63 -16.87 3.72 -31.49
N VAL A 64 -15.56 3.80 -31.39
CA VAL A 64 -14.84 4.80 -30.60
C VAL A 64 -13.67 5.39 -31.37
N LEU A 65 -13.43 6.67 -31.16
CA LEU A 65 -12.31 7.41 -31.77
C LEU A 65 -11.05 7.32 -30.90
N LYS A 66 -9.88 7.45 -31.51
CA LYS A 66 -8.61 7.52 -30.80
C LYS A 66 -8.60 8.72 -29.85
N GLY A 67 -8.26 8.48 -28.59
CA GLY A 67 -8.34 9.47 -27.51
C GLY A 67 -9.73 9.65 -26.87
N GLN A 68 -10.78 8.97 -27.34
CA GLN A 68 -12.11 9.09 -26.74
C GLN A 68 -12.16 8.59 -25.29
N MET A 69 -12.85 9.33 -24.42
CA MET A 69 -13.03 8.98 -23.01
C MET A 69 -14.03 7.83 -22.83
N LEU A 70 -13.55 6.70 -22.30
CA LEU A 70 -14.30 5.46 -22.08
C LEU A 70 -14.99 5.38 -20.71
N THR A 71 -14.65 6.27 -19.78
CA THR A 71 -15.15 6.23 -18.40
C THR A 71 -15.58 7.60 -17.87
N ASN A 72 -16.51 7.60 -16.93
CA ASN A 72 -16.86 8.74 -16.07
C ASN A 72 -16.84 8.29 -14.60
N GLY A 73 -16.53 9.17 -13.65
CA GLY A 73 -16.33 8.81 -12.23
C GLY A 73 -16.48 10.01 -11.31
N LYS A 74 -16.68 9.75 -10.01
CA LYS A 74 -17.01 10.78 -8.99
C LYS A 74 -16.07 10.80 -7.78
N GLY A 75 -14.88 10.19 -7.89
CA GLY A 75 -13.84 10.27 -6.87
C GLY A 75 -12.90 11.46 -7.06
N PHE A 76 -12.27 11.93 -5.98
CA PHE A 76 -11.18 12.93 -6.07
C PHE A 76 -9.94 12.35 -6.78
N THR A 77 -9.65 11.07 -6.52
CA THR A 77 -8.57 10.28 -7.12
C THR A 77 -8.91 9.64 -8.47
N TYR A 78 -10.12 9.86 -8.98
CA TYR A 78 -10.53 9.31 -10.28
C TYR A 78 -9.79 10.02 -11.42
N LEU A 79 -9.29 9.22 -12.36
CA LEU A 79 -8.82 9.66 -13.67
C LEU A 79 -9.56 8.91 -14.78
N PRO A 80 -9.91 9.57 -15.89
CA PRO A 80 -10.48 8.87 -17.04
C PRO A 80 -9.50 7.92 -17.73
N VAL A 81 -10.11 6.93 -18.38
CA VAL A 81 -9.46 5.95 -19.25
C VAL A 81 -9.91 6.24 -20.68
N HIS A 82 -8.97 6.15 -21.63
CA HIS A 82 -9.16 6.58 -23.02
C HIS A 82 -8.93 5.43 -23.99
N ALA A 83 -9.54 5.52 -25.18
CA ALA A 83 -9.26 4.62 -26.29
C ALA A 83 -7.85 4.89 -26.87
N PRO A 84 -6.96 3.88 -26.96
CA PRO A 84 -5.60 4.05 -27.49
C PRO A 84 -5.54 4.20 -29.02
N THR A 85 -6.62 3.84 -29.70
CA THR A 85 -6.77 3.71 -31.15
C THR A 85 -8.25 3.90 -31.49
N SER A 86 -8.59 4.14 -32.75
CA SER A 86 -9.96 4.07 -33.23
C SER A 86 -10.38 2.62 -33.46
N GLY A 87 -11.66 2.31 -33.26
CA GLY A 87 -12.16 0.96 -33.51
C GLY A 87 -13.46 0.64 -32.79
N LYS A 88 -13.72 -0.64 -32.59
CA LYS A 88 -14.99 -1.14 -32.08
C LYS A 88 -14.84 -1.78 -30.70
N ILE A 89 -15.81 -1.54 -29.81
CA ILE A 89 -15.90 -2.24 -28.51
C ILE A 89 -16.31 -3.70 -28.74
N LYS A 90 -15.30 -4.59 -28.76
CA LYS A 90 -15.41 -6.03 -29.03
C LYS A 90 -15.98 -6.81 -27.84
N ALA A 91 -15.59 -6.44 -26.62
CA ALA A 91 -16.06 -7.07 -25.38
C ALA A 91 -15.98 -6.11 -24.19
N ILE A 92 -16.85 -6.32 -23.20
CA ILE A 92 -16.76 -5.72 -21.86
C ILE A 92 -16.88 -6.88 -20.87
N GLU A 93 -15.73 -7.38 -20.41
CA GLU A 93 -15.64 -8.66 -19.70
C GLU A 93 -14.51 -8.66 -18.66
N LYS A 94 -14.36 -9.73 -17.89
CA LYS A 94 -13.25 -9.85 -16.93
C LYS A 94 -12.04 -10.52 -17.57
N ARG A 95 -10.88 -9.85 -17.55
CA ARG A 95 -9.59 -10.40 -18.02
C ARG A 95 -8.48 -10.18 -16.99
N SER A 96 -7.46 -11.02 -17.03
CA SER A 96 -6.23 -10.89 -16.25
C SER A 96 -5.62 -9.48 -16.43
N SER A 97 -5.53 -8.72 -15.34
CA SER A 97 -4.74 -7.48 -15.34
C SER A 97 -3.26 -7.81 -15.24
N ASN A 98 -2.39 -6.87 -15.58
CA ASN A 98 -0.94 -7.03 -15.47
C ASN A 98 -0.39 -6.94 -14.04
N HIS A 99 -1.26 -6.99 -13.02
CA HIS A 99 -0.90 -6.91 -11.61
C HIS A 99 -0.35 -8.25 -11.10
N ALA A 100 0.60 -8.21 -10.16
CA ALA A 100 1.30 -9.37 -9.60
C ALA A 100 0.41 -10.52 -9.06
N SER A 101 -0.85 -10.25 -8.73
CA SER A 101 -1.81 -11.28 -8.28
C SER A 101 -2.54 -12.03 -9.41
N GLY A 102 -2.38 -11.61 -10.68
CA GLY A 102 -3.08 -12.18 -11.85
C GLY A 102 -4.61 -12.05 -11.82
N LEU A 103 -5.19 -11.37 -10.82
CA LEU A 103 -6.65 -11.39 -10.61
C LEU A 103 -7.40 -10.72 -11.78
N PRO A 104 -8.50 -11.33 -12.26
CA PRO A 104 -9.22 -10.82 -13.41
C PRO A 104 -10.10 -9.61 -13.03
N VAL A 105 -9.82 -8.48 -13.66
CA VAL A 105 -10.51 -7.19 -13.47
C VAL A 105 -11.46 -6.93 -14.64
N LEU A 106 -12.40 -5.99 -14.49
CA LEU A 106 -13.26 -5.58 -15.59
C LEU A 106 -12.42 -4.83 -16.64
N CYS A 107 -12.46 -5.29 -17.88
CA CYS A 107 -11.75 -4.72 -19.02
C CYS A 107 -12.72 -4.37 -20.15
N CYS A 108 -12.47 -3.24 -20.80
CA CYS A 108 -13.00 -2.95 -22.12
C CYS A 108 -12.01 -3.47 -23.17
N VAL A 109 -12.49 -4.20 -24.18
CA VAL A 109 -11.66 -4.76 -25.25
C VAL A 109 -11.99 -4.04 -26.55
N ILE A 110 -11.00 -3.42 -27.16
CA ILE A 110 -11.13 -2.69 -28.43
C ILE A 110 -10.45 -3.47 -29.54
N GLU A 111 -11.18 -3.65 -30.64
CA GLU A 111 -10.66 -4.14 -31.92
C GLU A 111 -10.42 -2.93 -32.82
N PRO A 112 -9.18 -2.63 -33.25
CA PRO A 112 -8.91 -1.45 -34.05
C PRO A 112 -9.52 -1.58 -35.45
N ASP A 113 -9.97 -0.45 -36.00
CA ASP A 113 -10.29 -0.34 -37.43
C ASP A 113 -9.02 -0.18 -38.30
N GLY A 114 -7.95 0.37 -37.71
CA GLY A 114 -6.69 0.65 -38.40
C GLY A 114 -6.61 2.05 -39.02
N GLU A 115 -7.64 2.89 -38.85
CA GLU A 115 -7.68 4.26 -39.36
C GLU A 115 -6.92 5.26 -38.47
N GLU A 116 -6.78 4.95 -37.17
CA GLU A 116 -6.24 5.83 -36.12
C GLU A 116 -7.01 7.17 -35.97
N THR A 117 -8.28 7.21 -36.39
CA THR A 117 -9.16 8.38 -36.44
C THR A 117 -9.35 9.00 -35.05
N TRP A 118 -8.80 10.19 -34.85
CA TRP A 118 -8.80 10.91 -33.57
C TRP A 118 -10.14 11.57 -33.22
N THR A 119 -10.43 11.64 -31.92
CA THR A 119 -11.36 12.65 -31.38
C THR A 119 -10.83 14.06 -31.68
N PRO A 120 -11.69 15.09 -31.87
CA PRO A 120 -11.23 16.46 -32.11
C PRO A 120 -10.25 16.95 -31.04
N LEU A 121 -9.00 17.19 -31.43
CA LEU A 121 -7.93 17.68 -30.56
C LEU A 121 -8.00 19.21 -30.46
N GLN A 122 -7.95 19.72 -29.24
CA GLN A 122 -7.85 21.16 -28.96
C GLN A 122 -6.43 21.48 -28.52
N ALA A 123 -5.64 22.03 -29.46
CA ALA A 123 -4.34 22.58 -29.19
C ALA A 123 -4.49 24.00 -28.62
N ASP A 124 -3.94 24.26 -27.44
CA ASP A 124 -4.10 25.50 -26.70
C ASP A 124 -2.74 26.03 -26.21
N GLN A 125 -2.59 27.34 -26.16
CA GLN A 125 -1.42 27.96 -25.52
C GLN A 125 -1.65 28.03 -24.00
N ALA A 126 -0.87 27.26 -23.23
CA ALA A 126 -1.02 27.16 -21.78
C ALA A 126 -1.01 28.53 -21.06
N SER A 127 -0.20 29.47 -21.55
CA SER A 127 -0.11 30.86 -21.06
C SER A 127 -1.41 31.66 -21.16
N LEU A 128 -2.35 31.27 -22.02
CA LEU A 128 -3.67 31.90 -22.18
C LEU A 128 -4.77 31.22 -21.35
N LEU A 129 -4.49 30.05 -20.78
CA LEU A 129 -5.44 29.29 -19.97
C LEU A 129 -5.36 29.66 -18.49
N SER A 130 -6.50 29.64 -17.80
CA SER A 130 -6.52 29.74 -16.34
C SER A 130 -5.99 28.44 -15.70
N ASN A 131 -5.43 28.54 -14.49
CA ASN A 131 -4.90 27.39 -13.77
C ASN A 131 -5.97 26.28 -13.59
N ASP A 132 -7.23 26.63 -13.35
CA ASP A 132 -8.33 25.67 -13.30
C ASP A 132 -8.59 24.97 -14.65
N ALA A 133 -8.49 25.68 -15.77
CA ALA A 133 -8.66 25.08 -17.10
C ALA A 133 -7.53 24.09 -17.41
N ILE A 134 -6.29 24.42 -17.04
CA ILE A 134 -5.12 23.55 -17.15
C ILE A 134 -5.28 22.32 -16.25
N ILE A 135 -5.64 22.50 -14.97
CA ILE A 135 -5.86 21.39 -14.02
C ILE A 135 -6.98 20.46 -14.51
N ASN A 136 -8.07 21.00 -15.07
CA ASN A 136 -9.13 20.18 -15.67
C ASN A 136 -8.65 19.46 -16.94
N LYS A 137 -7.91 20.10 -17.86
CA LYS A 137 -7.28 19.42 -19.01
C LYS A 137 -6.40 18.25 -18.57
N ILE A 138 -5.52 18.44 -17.59
CA ILE A 138 -4.61 17.39 -17.06
C ILE A 138 -5.41 16.24 -16.40
N LYS A 139 -6.47 16.57 -15.65
CA LYS A 139 -7.36 15.58 -15.04
C LYS A 139 -8.12 14.78 -16.11
N ASP A 140 -8.73 15.47 -17.07
CA ASP A 140 -9.64 14.86 -18.04
C ASP A 140 -8.87 14.08 -19.12
N ALA A 141 -7.66 14.52 -19.49
CA ALA A 141 -6.67 13.74 -20.24
C ALA A 141 -6.17 12.47 -19.49
N GLY A 142 -6.50 12.33 -18.20
CA GLY A 142 -6.22 11.14 -17.40
C GLY A 142 -4.76 11.00 -17.01
N ILE A 143 -4.02 12.09 -16.78
CA ILE A 143 -2.57 12.06 -16.57
C ILE A 143 -2.22 11.52 -15.17
N ALA A 144 -1.61 10.34 -15.14
CA ALA A 144 -1.12 9.67 -13.94
C ALA A 144 0.41 9.79 -13.83
N GLY A 145 0.95 9.87 -12.61
CA GLY A 145 2.39 9.92 -12.36
C GLY A 145 3.09 8.66 -12.86
N MET A 146 3.89 8.80 -13.92
CA MET A 146 4.40 7.67 -14.72
C MET A 146 5.63 6.96 -14.11
N GLY A 147 6.17 7.46 -13.01
CA GLY A 147 7.17 6.81 -12.15
C GLY A 147 6.59 5.66 -11.31
N GLY A 148 5.84 4.74 -11.93
CA GLY A 148 5.30 3.52 -11.32
C GLY A 148 4.02 3.67 -10.51
N ALA A 149 3.97 4.59 -9.54
CA ALA A 149 2.88 4.67 -8.55
C ALA A 149 1.51 5.15 -9.11
N ALA A 150 1.46 5.67 -10.34
CA ALA A 150 0.24 6.08 -11.06
C ALA A 150 -0.67 7.08 -10.31
N PHE A 151 -0.13 7.87 -9.37
CA PHE A 151 -0.90 8.86 -8.60
C PHE A 151 -1.45 9.98 -9.52
N PRO A 152 -2.68 10.50 -9.31
CA PRO A 152 -3.25 11.51 -10.19
C PRO A 152 -2.50 12.85 -10.18
N SER A 153 -2.10 13.31 -11.37
CA SER A 153 -1.24 14.50 -11.48
C SER A 153 -1.99 15.80 -11.13
N HIS A 154 -3.29 15.88 -11.42
CA HIS A 154 -4.12 17.05 -11.09
C HIS A 154 -4.21 17.33 -9.58
N ILE A 155 -4.09 16.30 -8.74
CA ILE A 155 -4.02 16.45 -7.27
C ILE A 155 -2.67 17.03 -6.87
N LYS A 156 -1.58 16.55 -7.48
CA LYS A 156 -0.22 16.95 -7.12
C LYS A 156 0.13 18.38 -7.58
N LEU A 157 -0.56 18.84 -8.63
CA LEU A 157 -0.44 20.18 -9.19
C LEU A 157 -1.44 21.19 -8.59
N ASN A 158 -2.32 20.76 -7.69
CA ASN A 158 -3.18 21.64 -6.88
C ASN A 158 -3.08 21.27 -5.38
N PRO A 159 -1.89 21.46 -4.76
CA PRO A 159 -1.69 21.19 -3.34
C PRO A 159 -2.32 22.28 -2.47
N ALA A 160 -2.79 21.89 -1.28
CA ALA A 160 -3.30 22.83 -0.26
C ALA A 160 -2.17 23.51 0.56
N SER A 161 -0.99 23.69 -0.02
CA SER A 161 0.22 24.22 0.63
C SER A 161 1.13 24.84 -0.40
N ASP A 162 1.71 26.00 -0.09
CA ASP A 162 2.58 26.75 -1.00
C ASP A 162 3.85 25.97 -1.32
N ILE A 163 4.21 25.90 -2.60
CA ILE A 163 5.35 25.10 -3.08
C ILE A 163 6.53 26.02 -3.38
N ASN A 164 7.63 25.84 -2.67
CA ASN A 164 8.88 26.59 -2.87
C ASN A 164 9.81 25.90 -3.88
N LEU A 165 9.74 24.57 -3.97
CA LEU A 165 10.62 23.74 -4.80
C LEU A 165 9.83 22.69 -5.59
N VAL A 166 10.02 22.67 -6.90
CA VAL A 166 9.63 21.52 -7.75
C VAL A 166 10.87 20.74 -8.14
N ILE A 167 10.83 19.41 -7.93
CA ILE A 167 11.87 18.48 -8.40
C ILE A 167 11.32 17.68 -9.58
N ILE A 168 11.98 17.75 -10.71
CA ILE A 168 11.70 16.93 -11.88
C ILE A 168 12.66 15.74 -11.86
N ASN A 169 12.12 14.55 -11.68
CA ASN A 169 12.83 13.30 -11.44
C ASN A 169 13.09 12.56 -12.76
N GLY A 170 14.33 12.63 -13.24
CA GLY A 170 14.91 11.81 -14.32
C GLY A 170 15.86 10.72 -13.80
N VAL A 171 15.72 10.33 -12.53
CA VAL A 171 16.59 9.39 -11.81
C VAL A 171 16.11 7.95 -12.04
N GLU A 172 16.33 7.47 -13.26
CA GLU A 172 16.01 6.10 -13.68
C GLU A 172 17.11 5.13 -13.18
N CYS A 173 17.11 4.89 -11.86
CA CYS A 173 18.15 4.12 -11.15
C CYS A 173 17.96 2.59 -11.20
N GLU A 174 16.82 2.10 -11.69
CA GLU A 174 16.52 0.66 -11.82
C GLU A 174 17.39 0.03 -12.93
N PRO A 175 17.96 -1.19 -12.76
CA PRO A 175 18.68 -1.88 -13.82
C PRO A 175 17.84 -2.11 -15.09
N PHE A 176 18.50 -2.23 -16.24
CA PHE A 176 17.93 -2.42 -17.59
C PHE A 176 17.06 -1.29 -18.17
N ILE A 177 16.27 -0.59 -17.36
CA ILE A 177 15.30 0.42 -17.83
C ILE A 177 16.02 1.65 -18.36
N THR A 178 15.60 2.16 -19.53
CA THR A 178 16.20 3.32 -20.22
C THR A 178 15.13 4.25 -20.85
N SER A 179 13.89 4.12 -20.40
CA SER A 179 12.71 4.80 -20.94
C SER A 179 12.73 6.31 -20.70
N ASP A 180 12.99 6.75 -19.47
CA ASP A 180 13.11 8.16 -19.10
C ASP A 180 14.42 8.75 -19.63
N ASP A 181 15.51 7.95 -19.66
CA ASP A 181 16.80 8.35 -20.24
C ASP A 181 16.71 8.65 -21.75
N ARG A 182 16.07 7.79 -22.55
CA ARG A 182 15.82 8.09 -23.97
C ARG A 182 14.85 9.27 -24.15
N LEU A 183 13.79 9.36 -23.33
CA LEU A 183 12.82 10.46 -23.42
C LEU A 183 13.49 11.82 -23.15
N MET A 184 14.40 11.92 -22.17
CA MET A 184 15.19 13.14 -21.90
C MET A 184 16.18 13.50 -23.01
N ARG A 185 16.60 12.55 -23.85
CA ARG A 185 17.50 12.81 -25.00
C ARG A 185 16.74 13.24 -26.24
N GLU A 186 15.58 12.64 -26.50
CA GLU A 186 14.82 12.82 -27.75
C GLU A 186 13.71 13.88 -27.66
N HIS A 187 13.16 14.11 -26.47
CA HIS A 187 12.00 14.99 -26.23
C HIS A 187 12.25 16.02 -25.10
N ALA A 188 13.49 16.51 -25.01
CA ALA A 188 13.91 17.46 -23.97
C ALA A 188 13.09 18.75 -23.97
N ASN A 189 12.75 19.28 -25.15
CA ASN A 189 11.97 20.52 -25.29
C ASN A 189 10.55 20.35 -24.75
N GLU A 190 9.89 19.24 -25.09
CA GLU A 190 8.53 18.92 -24.66
C GLU A 190 8.44 18.63 -23.16
N ILE A 191 9.47 18.00 -22.57
CA ILE A 191 9.60 17.90 -21.11
C ILE A 191 9.70 19.30 -20.50
N ILE A 192 10.55 20.18 -21.04
CA ILE A 192 10.75 21.54 -20.52
C ILE A 192 9.50 22.41 -20.70
N ASP A 193 8.74 22.29 -21.79
CA ASP A 193 7.42 22.90 -21.94
C ASP A 193 6.42 22.38 -20.90
N GLY A 194 6.47 21.08 -20.58
CA GLY A 194 5.75 20.49 -19.44
C GLY A 194 6.13 21.14 -18.11
N VAL A 195 7.41 21.45 -17.91
CA VAL A 195 7.92 22.15 -16.73
C VAL A 195 7.43 23.61 -16.68
N LYS A 196 7.27 24.31 -17.82
CA LYS A 196 6.65 25.65 -17.88
C LYS A 196 5.20 25.62 -17.40
N ILE A 197 4.43 24.59 -17.77
CA ILE A 197 3.05 24.40 -17.31
C ILE A 197 3.02 24.14 -15.79
N ILE A 198 3.92 23.29 -15.27
CA ILE A 198 4.04 23.04 -13.83
C ILE A 198 4.44 24.33 -13.07
N HIS A 199 5.30 25.16 -13.65
CA HIS A 199 5.67 26.47 -13.12
C HIS A 199 4.46 27.43 -13.04
N GLN A 200 3.67 27.56 -14.11
CA GLN A 200 2.46 28.38 -14.14
C GLN A 200 1.43 27.97 -13.06
N LEU A 201 1.31 26.67 -12.80
CA LEU A 201 0.40 26.12 -11.80
C LEU A 201 0.85 26.34 -10.36
N LEU A 202 2.12 26.05 -10.06
CA LEU A 202 2.64 25.99 -8.68
C LEU A 202 3.45 27.23 -8.24
N LYS A 203 3.91 28.05 -9.19
CA LYS A 203 4.78 29.23 -8.99
C LYS A 203 5.95 29.01 -7.99
N PRO A 204 6.74 27.93 -8.15
CA PRO A 204 7.82 27.63 -7.22
C PRO A 204 8.98 28.62 -7.37
N GLN A 205 9.64 28.94 -6.27
CA GLN A 205 10.85 29.77 -6.29
C GLN A 205 12.03 29.08 -6.99
N ARG A 206 12.05 27.74 -7.02
CA ARG A 206 13.09 26.92 -7.66
C ARG A 206 12.54 25.69 -8.36
N ILE A 207 13.16 25.32 -9.48
CA ILE A 207 12.95 24.05 -10.18
C ILE A 207 14.29 23.31 -10.35
N VAL A 208 14.32 22.04 -9.94
CA VAL A 208 15.51 21.18 -10.05
C VAL A 208 15.19 19.95 -10.89
N ILE A 209 15.83 19.79 -12.04
CA ILE A 209 15.78 18.57 -12.84
C ILE A 209 16.93 17.66 -12.38
N ALA A 210 16.60 16.59 -11.65
CA ALA A 210 17.58 15.66 -11.10
C ALA A 210 17.81 14.48 -12.07
N ILE A 211 19.07 14.24 -12.43
CA ILE A 211 19.50 13.19 -13.39
C ILE A 211 20.75 12.50 -12.82
N GLU A 212 20.93 11.21 -13.08
CA GLU A 212 22.13 10.48 -12.64
C GLU A 212 23.36 10.77 -13.50
N ASP A 213 24.55 10.76 -12.89
CA ASP A 213 25.86 10.87 -13.53
C ASP A 213 26.10 9.86 -14.68
N ASN A 214 25.44 8.70 -14.65
CA ASN A 214 25.49 7.72 -15.74
C ASN A 214 24.68 8.08 -17.01
N LYS A 215 24.04 9.27 -17.08
CA LYS A 215 23.23 9.72 -18.24
C LYS A 215 23.73 11.05 -18.85
N PRO A 216 25.02 11.19 -19.22
CA PRO A 216 25.59 12.47 -19.68
C PRO A 216 24.89 13.05 -20.93
N GLN A 217 24.36 12.21 -21.82
CA GLN A 217 23.58 12.67 -22.99
C GLN A 217 22.23 13.28 -22.61
N ALA A 218 21.53 12.72 -21.60
CA ALA A 218 20.29 13.29 -21.08
C ALA A 218 20.56 14.60 -20.35
N VAL A 219 21.63 14.66 -19.55
CA VAL A 219 22.09 15.89 -18.88
C VAL A 219 22.33 17.00 -19.91
N ALA A 220 23.12 16.74 -20.95
CA ALA A 220 23.43 17.72 -21.99
C ALA A 220 22.18 18.18 -22.78
N SER A 221 21.27 17.25 -23.12
CA SER A 221 20.03 17.58 -23.84
C SER A 221 19.11 18.47 -22.99
N MET A 222 18.89 18.09 -21.72
CA MET A 222 18.06 18.85 -20.79
C MET A 222 18.67 20.22 -20.44
N GLN A 223 20.00 20.32 -20.31
CA GLN A 223 20.70 21.61 -20.12
C GLN A 223 20.47 22.54 -21.31
N LYS A 224 20.68 22.06 -22.53
CA LYS A 224 20.48 22.85 -23.76
C LYS A 224 19.04 23.36 -23.92
N SER A 225 18.04 22.56 -23.55
CA SER A 225 16.63 23.00 -23.57
C SER A 225 16.31 24.04 -22.49
N ILE A 226 17.13 24.19 -21.45
CA ILE A 226 16.99 25.23 -20.41
C ILE A 226 17.73 26.52 -20.78
N GLU A 227 18.82 26.46 -21.55
CA GLU A 227 19.54 27.66 -22.04
C GLU A 227 18.63 28.62 -22.84
N THR A 228 17.57 28.10 -23.44
CA THR A 228 16.55 28.88 -24.19
C THR A 228 15.33 29.28 -23.35
N LEU A 229 15.30 28.94 -22.05
CA LEU A 229 14.15 29.14 -21.18
C LEU A 229 14.36 30.31 -20.20
N THR A 230 13.58 31.37 -20.39
CA THR A 230 13.33 32.39 -19.36
C THR A 230 12.07 32.04 -18.56
N LEU A 231 12.18 31.92 -17.24
CA LEU A 231 11.05 31.88 -16.31
C LEU A 231 11.14 33.11 -15.40
N ASP A 232 10.06 33.87 -15.30
CA ASP A 232 9.95 34.97 -14.35
C ASP A 232 9.93 34.41 -12.90
N ASP A 233 10.61 35.09 -11.98
CA ASP A 233 10.72 34.81 -10.54
C ASP A 233 11.23 33.40 -10.10
N CYS A 234 11.53 32.49 -11.03
CA CYS A 234 11.99 31.13 -10.75
C CYS A 234 13.33 30.79 -11.40
N LYS A 235 14.30 30.30 -10.62
CA LYS A 235 15.51 29.66 -11.18
C LYS A 235 15.28 28.17 -11.44
N ILE A 236 15.57 27.75 -12.66
CA ILE A 236 15.58 26.34 -13.10
C ILE A 236 17.01 25.85 -13.32
N ARG A 237 17.33 24.61 -12.94
CA ARG A 237 18.65 23.99 -13.13
C ARG A 237 18.59 22.47 -13.28
N VAL A 238 19.52 21.90 -14.04
CA VAL A 238 19.83 20.47 -13.97
C VAL A 238 20.79 20.22 -12.80
N THR A 239 20.51 19.21 -11.99
CA THR A 239 21.37 18.71 -10.93
C THR A 239 21.75 17.27 -11.25
N VAL A 240 23.04 17.04 -11.51
CA VAL A 240 23.58 15.69 -11.64
C VAL A 240 23.75 15.09 -10.24
N ILE A 241 23.29 13.86 -10.03
CA ILE A 241 23.44 13.12 -8.76
C ILE A 241 24.19 11.80 -8.96
N PRO A 242 24.82 11.23 -7.91
CA PRO A 242 25.50 9.94 -8.02
C PRO A 242 24.55 8.78 -8.35
N THR A 243 24.95 7.90 -9.28
CA THR A 243 24.25 6.62 -9.54
C THR A 243 24.29 5.74 -8.28
N LYS A 244 23.14 5.59 -7.62
CA LYS A 244 22.98 4.77 -6.41
C LYS A 244 21.54 4.34 -6.27
N TYR A 245 21.26 3.05 -6.23
CA TYR A 245 19.88 2.56 -6.13
C TYR A 245 19.41 2.54 -4.65
N PRO A 246 18.22 3.05 -4.28
CA PRO A 246 17.14 3.62 -5.12
C PRO A 246 17.03 5.15 -4.96
N SER A 247 18.01 5.91 -5.47
CA SER A 247 18.01 7.39 -5.44
C SER A 247 16.78 8.03 -6.07
N GLY A 248 16.15 7.37 -7.04
CA GLY A 248 14.93 7.84 -7.71
C GLY A 248 13.64 7.72 -6.89
N GLY A 249 13.67 7.10 -5.71
CA GLY A 249 12.56 7.09 -4.77
C GLY A 249 12.27 8.50 -4.24
N GLU A 250 10.99 8.90 -4.19
CA GLU A 250 10.60 10.30 -3.90
C GLU A 250 11.21 10.86 -2.61
N LYS A 251 11.15 10.11 -1.50
CA LYS A 251 11.73 10.55 -0.22
C LYS A 251 13.26 10.62 -0.28
N GLN A 252 13.91 9.64 -0.92
CA GLN A 252 15.36 9.57 -1.09
C GLN A 252 15.87 10.73 -1.95
N LEU A 253 15.19 11.04 -3.05
CA LEU A 253 15.56 12.15 -3.93
C LEU A 253 15.43 13.50 -3.21
N ILE A 254 14.37 13.72 -2.44
CA ILE A 254 14.22 14.93 -1.60
C ILE A 254 15.37 15.04 -0.59
N GLN A 255 15.79 13.93 0.03
CA GLN A 255 16.92 13.92 0.95
C GLN A 255 18.25 14.22 0.24
N ILE A 256 18.51 13.65 -0.94
CA ILE A 256 19.72 13.92 -1.75
C ILE A 256 19.79 15.40 -2.18
N ILE A 257 18.64 15.97 -2.57
CA ILE A 257 18.55 17.32 -3.15
C ILE A 257 18.40 18.42 -2.09
N THR A 258 17.95 18.13 -0.86
CA THR A 258 17.68 19.17 0.15
C THR A 258 18.22 18.90 1.55
N GLY A 259 18.72 17.69 1.83
CA GLY A 259 19.10 17.25 3.18
C GLY A 259 17.92 16.95 4.12
N ASN A 260 16.69 17.30 3.74
CA ASN A 260 15.50 17.09 4.57
C ASN A 260 14.90 15.70 4.36
N GLU A 261 14.47 15.05 5.44
CA GLU A 261 13.68 13.83 5.39
C GLU A 261 12.18 14.13 5.38
N VAL A 262 11.41 13.39 4.59
CA VAL A 262 9.94 13.48 4.59
C VAL A 262 9.38 12.58 5.69
N PRO A 263 8.74 13.10 6.76
CA PRO A 263 8.34 12.31 7.92
C PRO A 263 7.41 11.13 7.60
N SER A 264 7.33 10.18 8.54
CA SER A 264 6.34 9.09 8.48
C SER A 264 4.92 9.66 8.43
N GLY A 265 4.10 9.18 7.49
CA GLY A 265 2.74 9.68 7.25
C GLY A 265 2.61 11.07 6.63
N ALA A 266 3.70 11.84 6.47
CA ALA A 266 3.70 13.15 5.82
C ALA A 266 3.84 13.04 4.29
N ILE A 267 3.42 14.09 3.57
CA ILE A 267 3.60 14.24 2.11
C ILE A 267 4.58 15.37 1.79
N PRO A 268 5.37 15.29 0.70
CA PRO A 268 6.35 16.32 0.33
C PRO A 268 5.79 17.75 0.25
N ALA A 269 4.53 17.91 -0.17
CA ALA A 269 3.89 19.22 -0.28
C ALA A 269 3.79 19.96 1.08
N GLN A 270 3.80 19.25 2.21
CA GLN A 270 3.83 19.85 3.55
C GLN A 270 5.20 20.46 3.92
N LEU A 271 6.25 20.14 3.14
CA LEU A 271 7.56 20.79 3.19
C LEU A 271 7.70 21.88 2.10
N GLY A 272 6.63 22.17 1.35
CA GLY A 272 6.67 23.03 0.16
C GLY A 272 7.44 22.42 -1.01
N ILE A 273 7.47 21.09 -1.13
CA ILE A 273 8.19 20.36 -2.19
C ILE A 273 7.23 19.50 -3.01
N VAL A 274 7.32 19.56 -4.34
CA VAL A 274 6.56 18.67 -5.25
C VAL A 274 7.51 17.96 -6.21
N VAL A 275 7.37 16.64 -6.36
CA VAL A 275 8.21 15.82 -7.25
C VAL A 275 7.40 15.24 -8.42
N HIS A 276 7.78 15.51 -9.66
CA HIS A 276 7.19 14.89 -10.86
C HIS A 276 8.25 14.13 -11.66
N ASN A 277 7.93 12.96 -12.20
CA ASN A 277 8.82 12.23 -13.11
C ASN A 277 8.86 12.90 -14.49
N VAL A 278 9.98 12.83 -15.21
CA VAL A 278 10.16 13.46 -16.54
C VAL A 278 9.09 13.06 -17.56
N GLY A 279 8.74 11.77 -17.65
CA GLY A 279 7.63 11.31 -18.51
C GLY A 279 6.28 11.89 -18.09
N THR A 280 6.08 12.20 -16.81
CA THR A 280 4.87 12.88 -16.33
C THR A 280 4.82 14.34 -16.79
N ALA A 281 5.95 15.05 -16.84
CA ALA A 281 6.03 16.41 -17.38
C ALA A 281 5.74 16.42 -18.91
N TYR A 282 6.32 15.49 -19.67
CA TYR A 282 6.00 15.29 -21.08
C TYR A 282 4.49 15.05 -21.30
N ALA A 283 3.86 14.16 -20.52
CA ALA A 283 2.43 13.88 -20.65
C ALA A 283 1.51 15.04 -20.20
N ILE A 284 2.00 15.95 -19.35
CA ILE A 284 1.30 17.22 -19.04
C ILE A 284 1.35 18.16 -20.25
N GLN A 285 2.50 18.26 -20.93
CA GLN A 285 2.65 19.07 -22.14
C GLN A 285 1.73 18.58 -23.26
N ASP A 286 1.72 17.27 -23.56
CA ASP A 286 0.95 16.77 -24.69
C ASP A 286 -0.57 16.91 -24.48
N ALA A 287 -1.02 16.82 -23.23
CA ALA A 287 -2.41 17.03 -22.84
C ALA A 287 -2.87 18.49 -22.88
N VAL A 288 -2.03 19.43 -22.45
CA VAL A 288 -2.41 20.85 -22.38
C VAL A 288 -2.21 21.53 -23.73
N THR A 289 -1.03 21.35 -24.34
CA THR A 289 -0.61 22.04 -25.57
C THR A 289 -1.19 21.40 -26.84
N ASN A 290 -1.25 20.06 -26.91
CA ASN A 290 -1.71 19.34 -28.10
C ASN A 290 -3.08 18.66 -27.92
N GLY A 291 -3.70 18.79 -26.72
CA GLY A 291 -5.00 18.20 -26.40
C GLY A 291 -5.01 16.67 -26.28
N LYS A 292 -3.85 16.00 -26.25
CA LYS A 292 -3.78 14.53 -26.32
C LYS A 292 -3.90 13.87 -24.95
N PRO A 293 -4.86 12.94 -24.73
CA PRO A 293 -4.94 12.17 -23.49
C PRO A 293 -3.77 11.19 -23.34
N LEU A 294 -3.50 10.74 -22.10
CA LEU A 294 -2.49 9.70 -21.84
C LEU A 294 -2.98 8.34 -22.34
N ILE A 295 -2.70 8.07 -23.62
CA ILE A 295 -3.04 6.85 -24.36
C ILE A 295 -1.84 6.00 -24.76
N GLU A 296 -0.62 6.53 -24.72
CA GLU A 296 0.62 5.78 -24.97
C GLU A 296 1.74 6.27 -24.05
N ARG A 297 2.78 5.45 -23.89
CA ARG A 297 4.00 5.85 -23.18
C ARG A 297 5.23 5.15 -23.75
N VAL A 298 6.42 5.67 -23.42
CA VAL A 298 7.68 4.95 -23.65
C VAL A 298 7.77 3.77 -22.67
N VAL A 299 8.14 2.62 -23.20
CA VAL A 299 8.40 1.37 -22.46
C VAL A 299 9.72 0.78 -22.95
N THR A 300 10.61 0.40 -22.04
CA THR A 300 11.80 -0.39 -22.36
C THR A 300 11.41 -1.84 -22.58
N LEU A 301 11.80 -2.44 -23.71
CA LEU A 301 11.67 -3.88 -23.99
C LEU A 301 13.08 -4.46 -24.10
N THR A 302 13.47 -5.35 -23.18
CA THR A 302 14.88 -5.73 -23.00
C THR A 302 15.06 -7.08 -22.28
N GLY A 303 16.31 -7.53 -22.15
CA GLY A 303 16.71 -8.87 -21.71
C GLY A 303 17.26 -9.70 -22.87
N GLU A 304 18.13 -10.66 -22.60
CA GLU A 304 18.84 -11.48 -23.61
C GLU A 304 17.89 -12.25 -24.55
N GLN A 305 16.64 -12.48 -24.15
CA GLN A 305 15.65 -13.19 -24.98
C GLN A 305 14.87 -12.26 -25.93
N ILE A 306 15.13 -10.95 -25.91
CA ILE A 306 14.56 -9.98 -26.86
C ILE A 306 15.53 -9.79 -28.03
N GLY A 307 15.16 -10.22 -29.24
CA GLY A 307 15.99 -10.06 -30.45
C GLY A 307 16.13 -8.60 -30.95
N GLN A 308 15.20 -7.72 -30.61
CA GLN A 308 15.28 -6.27 -30.90
C GLN A 308 15.04 -5.42 -29.64
N PRO A 309 16.01 -5.40 -28.70
CA PRO A 309 15.90 -4.65 -27.45
C PRO A 309 15.96 -3.15 -27.73
N GLY A 310 15.28 -2.35 -26.89
CA GLY A 310 15.20 -0.90 -27.09
C GLY A 310 14.03 -0.26 -26.35
N ASN A 311 13.71 0.98 -26.73
CA ASN A 311 12.59 1.73 -26.18
C ASN A 311 11.53 1.97 -27.25
N TYR A 312 10.27 1.80 -26.85
CA TYR A 312 9.13 1.81 -27.76
C TYR A 312 8.00 2.68 -27.19
N TRP A 313 7.43 3.55 -28.03
CA TRP A 313 6.10 4.11 -27.82
C TRP A 313 5.08 2.98 -27.96
N ILE A 314 4.38 2.65 -26.87
CA ILE A 314 3.39 1.58 -26.82
C ILE A 314 2.04 2.15 -26.34
N PRO A 315 0.94 1.94 -27.09
CA PRO A 315 -0.38 2.35 -26.63
C PRO A 315 -0.86 1.52 -25.42
N ILE A 316 -1.47 2.19 -24.46
CA ILE A 316 -2.01 1.62 -23.23
C ILE A 316 -3.12 0.63 -23.56
N GLY A 317 -3.03 -0.58 -23.01
CA GLY A 317 -3.90 -1.70 -23.33
C GLY A 317 -3.31 -2.70 -24.32
N THR A 318 -2.15 -2.41 -24.94
CA THR A 318 -1.42 -3.38 -25.80
C THR A 318 -1.10 -4.64 -25.00
N PRO A 319 -1.49 -5.85 -25.44
CA PRO A 319 -1.08 -7.10 -24.79
C PRO A 319 0.43 -7.31 -24.88
N ILE A 320 1.07 -7.73 -23.78
CA ILE A 320 2.54 -7.93 -23.74
C ILE A 320 3.01 -8.92 -24.81
N LYS A 321 2.22 -9.97 -25.10
CA LYS A 321 2.47 -10.93 -26.19
C LYS A 321 2.71 -10.24 -27.54
N HIS A 322 1.95 -9.20 -27.89
CA HIS A 322 2.08 -8.48 -29.15
C HIS A 322 3.40 -7.69 -29.21
N ALA A 323 3.77 -7.03 -28.12
CA ALA A 323 5.05 -6.34 -28.01
C ALA A 323 6.25 -7.31 -28.19
N LEU A 324 6.21 -8.45 -27.51
CA LEU A 324 7.24 -9.50 -27.62
C LEU A 324 7.32 -10.12 -29.03
N GLN A 325 6.17 -10.34 -29.68
CA GLN A 325 6.13 -10.84 -31.05
C GLN A 325 6.78 -9.86 -32.04
N HIS A 326 6.67 -8.55 -31.82
CA HIS A 326 7.32 -7.55 -32.66
C HIS A 326 8.83 -7.45 -32.40
N THR A 327 9.29 -7.59 -31.15
CA THR A 327 10.71 -7.49 -30.80
C THR A 327 11.51 -8.79 -30.97
N ALA A 328 10.99 -9.74 -31.77
CA ALA A 328 11.63 -11.03 -32.06
C ALA A 328 12.02 -11.81 -30.79
N PHE A 329 11.12 -11.86 -29.80
CA PHE A 329 11.31 -12.61 -28.56
C PHE A 329 11.46 -14.12 -28.79
N GLN A 330 12.44 -14.75 -28.13
CA GLN A 330 12.71 -16.19 -28.17
C GLN A 330 12.45 -16.81 -26.80
N ALA A 331 11.43 -17.68 -26.69
CA ALA A 331 11.02 -18.22 -25.39
C ALA A 331 11.93 -19.39 -24.92
N GLN A 332 12.49 -19.28 -23.71
CA GLN A 332 13.20 -20.38 -23.05
C GLN A 332 12.26 -21.28 -22.22
N THR A 333 12.72 -22.50 -21.94
CA THR A 333 12.11 -23.37 -20.93
C THR A 333 12.11 -22.65 -19.58
N GLN A 334 10.94 -22.59 -18.92
CA GLN A 334 10.72 -21.85 -17.66
C GLN A 334 11.01 -20.34 -17.73
N GLN A 335 10.83 -19.71 -18.91
CA GLN A 335 10.96 -18.27 -19.11
C GLN A 335 10.32 -17.44 -17.98
N LYS A 336 11.15 -16.71 -17.23
CA LYS A 336 10.69 -15.61 -16.37
C LYS A 336 10.32 -14.41 -17.25
N MET A 337 9.23 -13.73 -16.91
CA MET A 337 8.76 -12.52 -17.60
C MET A 337 8.43 -11.47 -16.55
N ILE A 338 9.15 -10.35 -16.55
CA ILE A 338 9.10 -9.36 -15.46
C ILE A 338 8.51 -8.03 -15.97
N ILE A 339 7.58 -7.46 -15.19
CA ILE A 339 7.11 -6.08 -15.38
C ILE A 339 7.90 -5.17 -14.43
N GLY A 340 8.43 -4.07 -14.98
CA GLY A 340 9.43 -3.24 -14.31
C GLY A 340 10.84 -3.79 -14.49
N GLY A 341 11.72 -3.54 -13.52
CA GLY A 341 13.07 -4.08 -13.48
C GLY A 341 13.23 -5.16 -12.39
N PRO A 342 14.46 -5.66 -12.18
CA PRO A 342 14.72 -6.80 -11.31
C PRO A 342 14.65 -6.51 -9.81
N MET A 343 14.57 -5.25 -9.37
CA MET A 343 14.56 -4.90 -7.93
C MET A 343 13.16 -4.64 -7.39
N MET A 344 12.35 -3.85 -8.12
CA MET A 344 10.98 -3.50 -7.70
C MET A 344 9.89 -4.23 -8.47
N GLY A 345 10.21 -4.82 -9.61
CA GLY A 345 9.27 -5.53 -10.47
C GLY A 345 8.67 -6.80 -9.86
N TYR A 346 7.99 -7.55 -10.72
CA TYR A 346 7.39 -8.84 -10.38
C TYR A 346 7.21 -9.68 -11.65
N ALA A 347 7.23 -11.00 -11.48
CA ALA A 347 6.97 -11.93 -12.57
C ALA A 347 5.47 -11.97 -12.94
N ILE A 348 5.16 -12.20 -14.21
CA ILE A 348 3.81 -12.45 -14.71
C ILE A 348 3.66 -13.90 -15.20
N GLY A 349 2.51 -14.52 -14.89
CA GLY A 349 2.19 -15.88 -15.34
C GLY A 349 1.57 -15.97 -16.74
N GLU A 350 1.10 -14.85 -17.30
CA GLU A 350 0.38 -14.81 -18.59
C GLU A 350 0.87 -13.65 -19.46
N LEU A 351 1.19 -13.92 -20.74
CA LEU A 351 1.61 -12.89 -21.71
C LEU A 351 0.44 -12.08 -22.30
N GLN A 352 -0.81 -12.49 -22.08
CA GLN A 352 -2.00 -11.81 -22.61
C GLN A 352 -2.46 -10.61 -21.77
N VAL A 353 -1.73 -10.27 -20.70
CA VAL A 353 -2.01 -9.08 -19.87
C VAL A 353 -1.59 -7.78 -20.58
N PRO A 354 -2.28 -6.65 -20.33
CA PRO A 354 -2.01 -5.38 -21.01
C PRO A 354 -0.84 -4.57 -20.43
N ILE A 355 -0.24 -3.73 -21.26
CA ILE A 355 0.68 -2.66 -20.85
C ILE A 355 -0.13 -1.45 -20.36
N LEU A 356 0.18 -0.90 -19.17
CA LEU A 356 -0.60 0.15 -18.51
C LEU A 356 0.21 1.44 -18.26
N LYS A 357 -0.45 2.52 -17.81
CA LYS A 357 0.17 3.82 -17.48
C LYS A 357 1.44 3.71 -16.59
N GLY A 358 1.47 2.76 -15.65
CA GLY A 358 2.63 2.50 -14.78
C GLY A 358 3.71 1.56 -15.33
N THR A 359 3.50 0.93 -16.49
CA THR A 359 4.42 -0.06 -17.08
C THR A 359 5.57 0.65 -17.82
N ASN A 360 6.72 0.82 -17.17
CA ASN A 360 7.91 1.44 -17.77
C ASN A 360 8.86 0.43 -18.46
N CYS A 361 8.84 -0.85 -18.09
CA CYS A 361 9.71 -1.88 -18.65
C CYS A 361 8.99 -3.23 -18.74
N ILE A 362 9.29 -3.99 -19.79
CA ILE A 362 9.11 -5.44 -19.86
C ILE A 362 10.50 -6.07 -20.03
N LEU A 363 10.88 -6.90 -19.06
CA LEU A 363 12.15 -7.61 -19.02
C LEU A 363 11.92 -9.10 -19.27
N ALA A 364 12.51 -9.62 -20.34
CA ALA A 364 12.52 -11.05 -20.72
C ALA A 364 13.96 -11.59 -20.63
N PRO A 365 14.44 -11.91 -19.42
CA PRO A 365 15.82 -12.30 -19.21
C PRO A 365 16.09 -13.72 -19.71
N SER A 366 17.36 -14.08 -19.95
CA SER A 366 17.72 -15.51 -20.01
C SER A 366 17.72 -16.15 -18.61
N ASN A 367 17.73 -17.48 -18.57
CA ASN A 367 17.91 -18.25 -17.34
C ASN A 367 19.31 -18.10 -16.69
N ASN A 368 20.24 -17.37 -17.32
CA ASN A 368 21.59 -17.05 -16.79
C ASN A 368 21.77 -15.56 -16.46
N GLU A 369 21.01 -14.67 -17.10
CA GLU A 369 21.08 -13.20 -16.95
C GLU A 369 20.52 -12.72 -15.61
N ILE A 370 19.53 -13.42 -15.06
CA ILE A 370 19.12 -13.32 -13.66
C ILE A 370 19.45 -14.64 -12.99
N GLY A 371 20.01 -14.57 -11.77
CA GLY A 371 20.40 -15.76 -11.00
C GLY A 371 19.24 -16.74 -10.73
N PRO A 372 19.56 -18.01 -10.47
CA PRO A 372 18.56 -19.02 -10.09
C PRO A 372 17.89 -18.64 -8.77
N ASP A 373 16.65 -19.08 -8.58
CA ASP A 373 15.95 -18.90 -7.31
C ASP A 373 16.56 -19.84 -6.26
N LEU A 374 17.45 -19.31 -5.43
CA LEU A 374 18.07 -20.05 -4.34
C LEU A 374 17.04 -20.29 -3.22
N PRO A 375 17.04 -21.47 -2.57
CA PRO A 375 16.07 -21.79 -1.54
C PRO A 375 16.31 -20.96 -0.26
N GLU A 376 15.26 -20.35 0.30
CA GLU A 376 15.34 -19.53 1.52
C GLU A 376 16.09 -20.25 2.65
N GLN A 377 17.17 -19.64 3.15
CA GLN A 377 17.95 -20.13 4.29
C GLN A 377 17.60 -19.38 5.58
N ALA A 378 17.88 -20.02 6.71
CA ALA A 378 17.63 -19.41 8.03
C ALA A 378 18.47 -18.14 8.23
N CYS A 379 17.83 -17.05 8.67
CA CYS A 379 18.48 -15.75 8.84
C CYS A 379 19.66 -15.80 9.83
N ILE A 380 20.89 -15.69 9.31
CA ILE A 380 22.13 -15.71 10.10
C ILE A 380 22.38 -14.45 10.95
N ARG A 381 21.49 -13.45 10.87
CA ARG A 381 21.54 -12.18 11.61
C ARG A 381 22.77 -11.28 11.34
N CYS A 382 23.30 -11.29 10.11
CA CYS A 382 24.46 -10.50 9.70
C CYS A 382 24.32 -8.96 9.85
N GLY A 383 23.10 -8.41 9.70
CA GLY A 383 22.84 -6.97 9.81
C GLY A 383 22.80 -6.20 8.48
N GLU A 384 23.40 -6.74 7.41
CA GLU A 384 23.48 -6.10 6.07
C GLU A 384 22.15 -5.50 5.57
N CYS A 385 21.04 -6.23 5.75
CA CYS A 385 19.71 -5.79 5.36
C CYS A 385 19.28 -4.43 5.97
N ALA A 386 19.75 -4.09 7.17
CA ALA A 386 19.49 -2.80 7.82
C ALA A 386 20.46 -1.72 7.31
N VAL A 387 21.75 -2.06 7.12
CA VAL A 387 22.77 -1.16 6.55
C VAL A 387 22.37 -0.71 5.15
N ALA A 388 21.83 -1.60 4.32
CA ALA A 388 21.36 -1.32 2.97
C ALA A 388 19.98 -0.65 2.91
N CYS A 389 19.28 -0.42 4.03
CA CYS A 389 17.91 0.09 4.03
C CYS A 389 17.85 1.62 3.80
N PRO A 390 17.37 2.12 2.66
CA PRO A 390 17.32 3.56 2.36
C PRO A 390 16.19 4.30 3.11
N ALA A 391 15.46 3.60 3.98
CA ALA A 391 14.42 4.13 4.85
C ALA A 391 14.76 3.93 6.35
N LEU A 392 16.00 3.52 6.68
CA LEU A 392 16.50 3.32 8.05
C LEU A 392 15.64 2.40 8.95
N LEU A 393 14.86 1.49 8.34
CA LEU A 393 14.06 0.49 9.05
C LEU A 393 14.93 -0.66 9.57
N LEU A 394 14.29 -1.59 10.28
CA LEU A 394 14.91 -2.85 10.75
C LEU A 394 14.30 -4.07 10.03
N PRO A 395 14.72 -4.40 8.78
CA PRO A 395 14.16 -5.50 8.00
C PRO A 395 14.10 -6.85 8.71
N GLN A 396 15.10 -7.17 9.55
CA GLN A 396 15.12 -8.38 10.37
C GLN A 396 13.89 -8.50 11.30
N GLN A 397 13.56 -7.43 12.03
CA GLN A 397 12.42 -7.42 12.96
C GLN A 397 11.08 -7.45 12.19
N LEU A 398 11.00 -6.67 11.11
CA LEU A 398 9.84 -6.69 10.20
C LEU A 398 9.60 -8.08 9.61
N PHE A 399 10.67 -8.81 9.26
CA PHE A 399 10.61 -10.15 8.70
C PHE A 399 10.14 -11.17 9.74
N TRP A 400 10.68 -11.16 10.95
CA TRP A 400 10.23 -12.08 12.01
C TRP A 400 8.76 -11.88 12.37
N HIS A 401 8.27 -10.64 12.46
CA HIS A 401 6.85 -10.39 12.67
C HIS A 401 5.98 -10.74 11.44
N ALA A 402 6.42 -10.43 10.21
CA ALA A 402 5.67 -10.79 9.01
C ALA A 402 5.58 -12.30 8.77
N LYS A 403 6.69 -13.04 8.99
CA LYS A 403 6.76 -14.51 8.87
C LYS A 403 6.03 -15.25 10.00
N SER A 404 5.77 -14.57 11.12
CA SER A 404 4.95 -15.06 12.24
C SER A 404 3.49 -14.56 12.20
N GLU A 405 3.06 -13.93 11.10
CA GLU A 405 1.73 -13.31 10.91
C GLU A 405 1.36 -12.21 11.94
N GLU A 406 2.35 -11.69 12.70
CA GLU A 406 2.19 -10.64 13.71
C GLU A 406 2.11 -9.24 13.07
N PHE A 407 1.24 -9.07 12.08
CA PHE A 407 1.21 -7.89 11.21
C PHE A 407 0.99 -6.57 11.96
N GLU A 408 0.26 -6.57 13.08
CA GLU A 408 0.11 -5.38 13.94
C GLU A 408 1.45 -4.96 14.59
N LYS A 409 2.31 -5.92 14.99
CA LYS A 409 3.65 -5.60 15.49
C LYS A 409 4.54 -5.10 14.36
N ALA A 410 4.49 -5.71 13.18
CA ALA A 410 5.21 -5.22 12.01
C ALA A 410 4.80 -3.77 11.66
N ALA A 411 3.51 -3.43 11.77
CA ALA A 411 3.03 -2.05 11.64
C ALA A 411 3.63 -1.11 12.69
N SER A 412 3.79 -1.55 13.95
CA SER A 412 4.46 -0.75 14.99
C SER A 412 5.96 -0.55 14.77
N TYR A 413 6.61 -1.42 13.98
CA TYR A 413 7.98 -1.24 13.46
C TYR A 413 8.01 -0.47 12.12
N HIS A 414 7.01 0.38 11.85
CA HIS A 414 6.93 1.27 10.68
C HIS A 414 6.94 0.55 9.31
N LEU A 415 6.37 -0.66 9.21
CA LEU A 415 6.23 -1.40 7.94
C LEU A 415 5.64 -0.57 6.77
N GLN A 416 4.79 0.42 7.06
CA GLN A 416 4.17 1.25 6.02
C GLN A 416 5.16 2.21 5.34
N ASP A 417 6.25 2.62 6.00
CA ASP A 417 7.31 3.45 5.42
C ASP A 417 8.31 2.64 4.56
N CYS A 418 8.20 1.30 4.54
CA CYS A 418 9.01 0.46 3.65
C CYS A 418 8.64 0.75 2.19
N ILE A 419 9.61 1.17 1.36
CA ILE A 419 9.38 1.48 -0.06
C ILE A 419 9.44 0.27 -1.01
N GLU A 420 9.55 -0.97 -0.50
CA GLU A 420 9.59 -2.23 -1.28
C GLU A 420 10.71 -2.32 -2.33
N CYS A 421 11.76 -1.52 -2.20
CA CYS A 421 12.88 -1.40 -3.14
C CYS A 421 13.76 -2.64 -3.35
N GLY A 422 13.59 -3.75 -2.62
CA GLY A 422 14.43 -4.95 -2.82
C GLY A 422 15.86 -4.89 -2.25
N CYS A 423 16.40 -3.72 -1.89
CA CYS A 423 17.78 -3.58 -1.41
C CYS A 423 18.15 -4.56 -0.28
N CYS A 424 17.24 -4.77 0.67
CA CYS A 424 17.44 -5.67 1.81
C CYS A 424 17.45 -7.16 1.43
N SER A 425 16.72 -7.56 0.38
CA SER A 425 16.76 -8.93 -0.17
C SER A 425 18.03 -9.16 -0.98
N TYR A 426 18.41 -8.19 -1.83
CA TYR A 426 19.62 -8.27 -2.67
C TYR A 426 20.91 -8.47 -1.87
N VAL A 427 21.01 -7.88 -0.67
CA VAL A 427 22.19 -8.05 0.22
C VAL A 427 22.05 -9.22 1.21
N CYS A 428 21.02 -10.08 1.08
CA CYS A 428 20.77 -11.13 2.06
C CYS A 428 21.59 -12.40 1.77
N PRO A 429 22.61 -12.76 2.58
CA PRO A 429 23.41 -13.98 2.40
C PRO A 429 22.68 -15.25 2.85
N SER A 430 21.36 -15.25 2.74
CA SER A 430 20.44 -16.33 3.12
C SER A 430 19.24 -16.38 2.17
N ASP A 431 19.29 -15.64 1.06
CA ASP A 431 18.32 -15.64 -0.03
C ASP A 431 16.85 -15.44 0.43
N ILE A 432 16.67 -14.57 1.42
CA ILE A 432 15.34 -14.33 2.01
C ILE A 432 14.55 -13.30 1.17
N PRO A 433 13.36 -13.64 0.67
CA PRO A 433 12.49 -12.73 -0.09
C PRO A 433 11.75 -11.76 0.84
N LEU A 434 12.51 -11.01 1.65
CA LEU A 434 12.03 -10.04 2.66
C LEU A 434 10.91 -9.13 2.14
N VAL A 435 11.03 -8.61 0.91
CA VAL A 435 10.03 -7.73 0.29
C VAL A 435 8.70 -8.45 0.02
N GLU A 436 8.69 -9.75 -0.28
CA GLU A 436 7.45 -10.51 -0.48
C GLU A 436 6.68 -10.66 0.84
N TYR A 437 7.38 -11.00 1.93
CA TYR A 437 6.81 -11.00 3.28
C TYR A 437 6.24 -9.62 3.66
N TYR A 438 6.89 -8.52 3.27
CA TYR A 438 6.37 -7.16 3.50
C TYR A 438 5.15 -6.83 2.63
N ARG A 439 5.14 -7.24 1.36
CA ARG A 439 3.99 -7.12 0.45
C ARG A 439 2.77 -7.86 1.01
N ILE A 440 2.95 -9.08 1.48
CA ILE A 440 1.92 -9.90 2.15
C ILE A 440 1.41 -9.19 3.41
N ALA A 441 2.31 -8.79 4.32
CA ALA A 441 1.95 -8.15 5.60
C ALA A 441 1.21 -6.81 5.39
N LYS A 442 1.65 -5.98 4.44
CA LYS A 442 0.94 -4.75 4.05
C LYS A 442 -0.43 -5.03 3.44
N SER A 443 -0.56 -6.07 2.62
CA SER A 443 -1.84 -6.48 2.03
C SER A 443 -2.83 -6.89 3.12
N ALA A 444 -2.40 -7.71 4.08
CA ALA A 444 -3.19 -8.09 5.25
C ALA A 444 -3.66 -6.87 6.06
N LEU A 445 -2.75 -5.93 6.37
CA LEU A 445 -3.10 -4.68 7.08
C LEU A 445 -4.09 -3.80 6.29
N LYS A 446 -3.95 -3.70 4.96
CA LYS A 446 -4.89 -2.99 4.10
C LYS A 446 -6.28 -3.64 4.11
N ASN A 447 -6.35 -4.97 4.09
CA ASN A 447 -7.61 -5.72 4.15
C ASN A 447 -8.32 -5.49 5.50
N VAL A 448 -7.62 -5.63 6.63
CA VAL A 448 -8.17 -5.37 7.97
C VAL A 448 -8.67 -3.92 8.11
N ALA A 449 -7.92 -2.94 7.59
CA ALA A 449 -8.35 -1.54 7.56
C ALA A 449 -9.59 -1.31 6.67
N HIS A 450 -9.68 -2.00 5.53
CA HIS A 450 -10.82 -1.93 4.62
C HIS A 450 -12.08 -2.58 5.21
N GLU A 451 -11.96 -3.73 5.85
CA GLU A 451 -13.06 -4.40 6.57
C GLU A 451 -13.57 -3.54 7.73
N LYS A 452 -12.66 -2.95 8.52
CA LYS A 452 -13.01 -2.00 9.59
C LYS A 452 -13.78 -0.79 9.05
N LYS A 453 -13.34 -0.20 7.94
CA LYS A 453 -14.02 0.92 7.26
C LYS A 453 -15.41 0.51 6.72
N GLN A 454 -15.53 -0.69 6.15
CA GLN A 454 -16.83 -1.23 5.70
C GLN A 454 -17.79 -1.47 6.87
N ALA A 455 -17.30 -2.01 7.99
CA ALA A 455 -18.09 -2.24 9.20
C ALA A 455 -18.58 -0.92 9.82
N GLU A 456 -17.72 0.11 9.85
CA GLU A 456 -18.09 1.46 10.27
C GLU A 456 -19.13 2.10 9.33
N GLN A 457 -18.95 1.99 8.01
CA GLN A 457 -19.96 2.45 7.04
C GLN A 457 -21.26 1.64 7.11
N ALA A 458 -21.23 0.36 7.48
CA ALA A 458 -22.42 -0.45 7.72
C ALA A 458 -23.14 0.01 9.01
N LYS A 459 -22.39 0.28 10.08
CA LYS A 459 -22.91 0.85 11.33
C LYS A 459 -23.58 2.21 11.09
N LEU A 460 -22.92 3.15 10.42
CA LEU A 460 -23.47 4.47 10.10
C LEU A 460 -24.76 4.38 9.27
N ARG A 461 -24.82 3.47 8.28
CA ARG A 461 -26.05 3.20 7.50
C ARG A 461 -27.16 2.58 8.35
N PHE A 462 -26.83 1.74 9.32
CA PHE A 462 -27.78 1.15 10.26
C PHE A 462 -28.34 2.19 11.24
N GLU A 463 -27.48 3.03 11.81
CA GLU A 463 -27.85 4.13 12.72
C GLU A 463 -28.72 5.17 12.00
N ALA A 464 -28.37 5.56 10.77
CA ALA A 464 -29.20 6.45 9.95
C ALA A 464 -30.57 5.85 9.60
N ARG A 465 -30.64 4.54 9.33
CA ARG A 465 -31.92 3.82 9.12
C ARG A 465 -32.76 3.77 10.40
N LEU A 466 -32.15 3.54 11.55
CA LEU A 466 -32.80 3.56 12.86
C LEU A 466 -33.38 4.93 13.18
N LYS A 467 -32.58 5.99 12.99
CA LYS A 467 -33.05 7.37 13.17
C LYS A 467 -34.27 7.66 12.29
N ARG A 468 -34.21 7.36 10.99
CA ARG A 468 -35.36 7.58 10.08
C ARG A 468 -36.62 6.81 10.52
N LEU A 469 -36.47 5.60 11.04
CA LEU A 469 -37.60 4.81 11.55
C LEU A 469 -38.20 5.39 12.83
N ASP A 470 -37.39 5.98 13.71
CA ASP A 470 -37.90 6.68 14.91
C ASP A 470 -38.49 8.04 14.55
N ASP A 471 -37.87 8.82 13.65
CA ASP A 471 -38.44 10.06 13.08
C ASP A 471 -39.82 9.77 12.43
N GLU A 472 -39.95 8.70 11.64
CA GLU A 472 -41.22 8.24 11.08
C GLU A 472 -42.25 7.84 12.16
N LYS A 473 -41.80 7.20 13.25
CA LYS A 473 -42.66 6.78 14.37
C LYS A 473 -43.16 7.99 15.16
N GLN A 474 -42.26 8.89 15.56
CA GLN A 474 -42.59 10.14 16.24
C GLN A 474 -43.54 10.99 15.38
N ALA A 475 -43.33 11.07 14.06
CA ALA A 475 -44.24 11.78 13.16
C ALA A 475 -45.64 11.13 13.08
N ARG A 476 -45.75 9.79 13.16
CA ARG A 476 -47.04 9.08 13.24
C ARG A 476 -47.73 9.31 14.59
N GLU A 477 -46.99 9.26 15.69
CA GLU A 477 -47.49 9.51 17.05
C GLU A 477 -47.95 10.96 17.23
N ALA A 478 -47.19 11.94 16.72
CA ALA A 478 -47.57 13.35 16.70
C ALA A 478 -48.83 13.60 15.85
N LYS A 479 -48.94 12.99 14.65
CA LYS A 479 -50.15 13.05 13.83
C LYS A 479 -51.36 12.42 14.53
N SER A 480 -51.16 11.28 15.20
CA SER A 480 -52.20 10.60 15.99
C SER A 480 -52.68 11.46 17.15
N LYS A 481 -51.75 12.05 17.92
CA LYS A 481 -52.05 12.95 19.04
C LYS A 481 -52.77 14.21 18.58
N ALA A 482 -52.28 14.88 17.52
CA ALA A 482 -52.93 16.06 16.95
C ALA A 482 -54.35 15.75 16.41
N ALA A 483 -54.57 14.54 15.85
CA ALA A 483 -55.91 14.11 15.45
C ALA A 483 -56.82 13.81 16.66
N ALA A 484 -56.29 13.24 17.75
CA ALA A 484 -57.03 13.01 18.99
C ALA A 484 -57.39 14.32 19.70
N ASP A 485 -56.47 15.27 19.75
CA ASP A 485 -56.71 16.58 20.38
C ASP A 485 -57.63 17.47 19.52
N LYS A 486 -57.58 17.38 18.17
CA LYS A 486 -58.63 17.93 17.30
C LYS A 486 -60.00 17.32 17.59
N ARG A 487 -60.12 16.00 17.78
CA ARG A 487 -61.40 15.35 18.16
C ARG A 487 -61.93 15.87 19.50
N LYS A 488 -61.06 16.09 20.49
CA LYS A 488 -61.45 16.71 21.78
C LYS A 488 -61.92 18.15 21.59
N GLN A 489 -61.24 18.94 20.75
CA GLN A 489 -61.63 20.32 20.46
C GLN A 489 -62.94 20.42 19.67
N SER A 490 -63.26 19.43 18.82
CA SER A 490 -64.58 19.35 18.17
C SER A 490 -65.70 18.85 19.08
N MET A 491 -65.42 18.36 20.30
CA MET A 491 -66.44 17.98 21.28
C MET A 491 -66.91 19.21 22.08
N SER A 492 -67.57 20.15 21.40
CA SER A 492 -68.17 21.33 22.03
C SER A 492 -69.53 21.00 22.64
N SER A 493 -69.67 21.31 23.94
CA SER A 493 -70.88 21.33 24.80
C SER A 493 -71.90 20.19 24.71
N ASN A 494 -72.56 19.96 23.58
CA ASN A 494 -73.89 19.34 23.51
C ASN A 494 -73.92 17.80 23.65
N ASP A 495 -72.81 17.09 23.41
CA ASP A 495 -72.79 15.62 23.43
C ASP A 495 -72.63 14.99 24.83
N LYS A 496 -72.28 15.78 25.86
CA LYS A 496 -72.08 15.22 27.22
C LYS A 496 -73.37 14.62 27.78
N ASP A 497 -74.51 15.29 27.56
CA ASP A 497 -75.81 14.79 27.98
C ASP A 497 -76.28 13.61 27.11
N ALA A 498 -75.97 13.60 25.81
CA ALA A 498 -76.29 12.49 24.92
C ALA A 498 -75.59 11.18 25.35
N VAL A 499 -74.30 11.25 25.71
CA VAL A 499 -73.55 10.09 26.23
C VAL A 499 -74.02 9.71 27.63
N ALA A 500 -74.38 10.67 28.49
CA ALA A 500 -74.95 10.40 29.80
C ALA A 500 -76.31 9.69 29.70
N LEU A 501 -77.22 10.14 28.84
CA LEU A 501 -78.50 9.47 28.56
C LEU A 501 -78.31 8.07 27.95
N ALA A 502 -77.30 7.89 27.08
CA ALA A 502 -76.99 6.57 26.53
C ALA A 502 -76.50 5.60 27.62
N MET A 503 -75.59 6.03 28.50
CA MET A 503 -75.13 5.25 29.66
C MET A 503 -76.28 4.95 30.63
N ALA A 504 -77.16 5.93 30.91
CA ALA A 504 -78.34 5.73 31.75
C ALA A 504 -79.33 4.73 31.13
N ARG A 505 -79.56 4.77 29.82
CA ARG A 505 -80.39 3.77 29.10
C ARG A 505 -79.78 2.38 29.12
N ILE A 506 -78.45 2.24 29.07
CA ILE A 506 -77.76 0.95 29.21
C ILE A 506 -77.85 0.44 30.66
N ALA A 507 -77.72 1.30 31.66
CA ALA A 507 -77.93 0.95 33.07
C ALA A 507 -79.38 0.52 33.36
N ALA A 508 -80.36 1.21 32.78
CA ALA A 508 -81.78 0.83 32.84
C ALA A 508 -82.03 -0.53 32.16
N LYS A 509 -81.48 -0.77 30.96
CA LYS A 509 -81.56 -2.09 30.31
C LYS A 509 -80.90 -3.20 31.14
N LYS A 510 -79.76 -2.94 31.79
CA LYS A 510 -79.12 -3.91 32.70
C LYS A 510 -79.92 -4.20 33.97
N LYS A 511 -80.70 -3.24 34.49
CA LYS A 511 -81.66 -3.50 35.58
C LYS A 511 -82.90 -4.26 35.11
N ALA A 512 -83.31 -4.10 33.85
CA ALA A 512 -84.42 -4.85 33.25
C ALA A 512 -84.03 -6.28 32.82
N SER A 513 -82.74 -6.61 32.70
CA SER A 513 -82.22 -7.93 32.32
C SER A 513 -81.68 -8.72 33.53
N ALA A 514 -82.31 -8.58 34.69
CA ALA A 514 -81.89 -9.18 35.96
C ALA A 514 -83.01 -10.02 36.61
N ALA A 515 -83.67 -10.85 35.79
CA ALA A 515 -84.64 -11.84 36.23
C ALA A 515 -84.52 -13.13 35.39
N GLU A 516 -84.43 -14.27 36.08
CA GLU A 516 -84.48 -15.66 35.59
C GLU A 516 -83.29 -16.17 34.73
N PRO A 517 -83.00 -17.51 34.71
CA PRO A 517 -81.67 -18.03 34.33
C PRO A 517 -81.64 -19.16 33.26
N GLY A 518 -80.43 -19.55 32.83
CA GLY A 518 -80.15 -20.70 31.95
C GLY A 518 -79.94 -20.32 30.46
N THR A 519 -79.16 -21.04 29.65
CA THR A 519 -78.27 -22.21 29.88
C THR A 519 -77.11 -22.15 28.87
N GLU A 520 -76.02 -22.90 29.06
CA GLU A 520 -74.82 -22.88 28.20
C GLU A 520 -75.05 -23.43 26.78
N SER A 521 -74.33 -22.91 25.76
CA SER A 521 -73.32 -23.69 25.00
C SER A 521 -72.55 -22.88 23.92
N SER A 522 -71.43 -23.45 23.50
CA SER A 522 -70.33 -23.02 22.63
C SER A 522 -70.58 -22.30 21.29
N THR A 523 -69.71 -21.33 20.97
CA THR A 523 -69.20 -21.09 19.58
C THR A 523 -67.76 -20.53 19.55
N THR A 524 -66.72 -21.38 19.54
CA THR A 524 -65.30 -20.92 19.54
C THR A 524 -64.42 -21.63 18.49
N ALA A 525 -64.92 -21.79 17.26
CA ALA A 525 -64.21 -22.50 16.18
C ALA A 525 -63.62 -21.59 15.07
N ASN A 526 -64.26 -20.47 14.74
CA ASN A 526 -64.18 -19.89 13.39
C ASN A 526 -63.13 -18.76 13.18
N LYS A 527 -61.98 -18.82 13.87
CA LYS A 527 -60.86 -17.86 13.69
C LYS A 527 -59.46 -18.47 13.52
N LYS A 528 -59.28 -19.79 13.73
CA LYS A 528 -57.98 -20.47 13.46
C LYS A 528 -57.82 -20.91 12.00
N ALA A 529 -58.91 -21.28 11.32
CA ALA A 529 -58.86 -21.82 9.96
C ALA A 529 -58.38 -20.80 8.90
N SER A 530 -58.84 -19.54 8.99
CA SER A 530 -58.53 -18.50 8.00
C SER A 530 -57.06 -18.09 7.96
N VAL A 531 -56.35 -18.17 9.10
CA VAL A 531 -54.92 -17.81 9.20
C VAL A 531 -54.04 -18.89 8.55
N ASN A 532 -54.31 -20.17 8.79
CA ASN A 532 -53.53 -21.27 8.19
C ASN A 532 -53.67 -21.30 6.66
N ALA A 533 -54.90 -21.13 6.15
CA ALA A 533 -55.17 -21.07 4.71
C ALA A 533 -54.44 -19.91 3.99
N ALA A 534 -54.16 -18.80 4.69
CA ALA A 534 -53.36 -17.71 4.15
C ALA A 534 -51.86 -18.05 4.07
N ILE A 535 -51.32 -18.75 5.07
CA ILE A 535 -49.91 -19.16 5.14
C ILE A 535 -49.59 -20.21 4.06
N GLU A 536 -50.49 -21.15 3.79
CA GLU A 536 -50.31 -22.16 2.73
C GLU A 536 -50.35 -21.57 1.33
N ARG A 537 -51.29 -20.64 1.06
CA ARG A 537 -51.34 -19.87 -0.20
C ARG A 537 -50.07 -19.05 -0.42
N ALA A 538 -49.44 -18.53 0.64
CA ALA A 538 -48.16 -17.83 0.56
C ALA A 538 -46.98 -18.77 0.25
N LYS A 539 -46.97 -20.00 0.79
CA LYS A 539 -45.97 -21.03 0.45
C LYS A 539 -46.12 -21.50 -1.01
N ALA A 540 -47.36 -21.81 -1.44
CA ALA A 540 -47.64 -22.24 -2.81
C ALA A 540 -47.19 -21.20 -3.85
N LYS A 541 -47.46 -19.90 -3.63
CA LYS A 541 -46.99 -18.82 -4.54
C LYS A 541 -45.47 -18.59 -4.53
N LYS A 542 -44.73 -19.10 -3.54
CA LYS A 542 -43.26 -19.14 -3.59
C LYS A 542 -42.71 -20.35 -4.34
N ALA A 543 -43.32 -21.53 -4.19
CA ALA A 543 -42.94 -22.71 -4.95
C ALA A 543 -43.16 -22.52 -6.46
N ALA A 544 -44.33 -22.01 -6.86
CA ALA A 544 -44.68 -21.78 -8.26
C ALA A 544 -43.81 -20.70 -8.97
N LYS A 545 -43.05 -19.88 -8.23
CA LYS A 545 -42.12 -18.88 -8.78
C LYS A 545 -40.65 -19.34 -8.81
N ALA A 546 -40.37 -20.59 -8.47
CA ALA A 546 -39.02 -21.19 -8.55
C ALA A 546 -38.88 -22.21 -9.69
N ALA A 547 -39.87 -22.30 -10.60
CA ALA A 547 -39.97 -23.35 -11.62
C ALA A 547 -40.30 -22.82 -13.05
N GLN A 548 -40.26 -21.50 -13.27
CA GLN A 548 -40.53 -20.89 -14.58
C GLN A 548 -39.65 -19.65 -14.83
N THR A 549 -38.44 -19.87 -15.35
CA THR A 549 -37.66 -18.88 -16.11
C THR A 549 -36.82 -19.61 -17.16
N ASP A 550 -37.43 -20.03 -18.26
CA ASP A 550 -36.72 -20.25 -19.53
C ASP A 550 -37.66 -20.23 -20.73
N GLY A 551 -37.10 -19.83 -21.88
CA GLY A 551 -37.76 -19.78 -23.19
C GLY A 551 -38.31 -18.41 -23.62
N PRO A 552 -38.85 -18.29 -24.85
CA PRO A 552 -38.80 -19.26 -25.96
C PRO A 552 -37.99 -18.75 -27.17
N SER A 553 -37.64 -19.66 -28.09
CA SER A 553 -37.22 -19.32 -29.47
C SER A 553 -38.23 -19.89 -30.48
N VAL A 554 -38.37 -19.24 -31.63
CA VAL A 554 -39.47 -19.49 -32.60
C VAL A 554 -38.98 -20.30 -33.80
N VAL A 555 -39.87 -21.12 -34.38
CA VAL A 555 -39.59 -22.10 -35.44
C VAL A 555 -40.25 -21.70 -36.77
N ILE A 556 -39.50 -21.76 -37.88
CA ILE A 556 -39.97 -22.09 -39.24
C ILE A 556 -38.80 -22.77 -40.04
N PRO A 557 -39.02 -23.53 -41.14
CA PRO A 557 -38.73 -24.96 -41.05
C PRO A 557 -37.81 -25.56 -42.15
N SER A 558 -37.66 -26.89 -42.08
CA SER A 558 -36.70 -27.80 -42.70
C SER A 558 -36.62 -27.89 -44.23
N ALA A 559 -35.43 -28.31 -44.71
CA ALA A 559 -35.30 -29.34 -45.74
C ALA A 559 -34.01 -30.20 -45.53
N ASN A 560 -34.20 -31.52 -45.40
CA ASN A 560 -33.46 -32.70 -45.90
C ASN A 560 -32.01 -32.55 -46.46
N THR A 561 -31.12 -33.57 -46.41
CA THR A 561 -31.29 -35.04 -46.24
C THR A 561 -30.00 -35.70 -45.70
N ASP A 562 -30.14 -36.86 -45.02
CA ASP A 562 -29.17 -37.99 -44.85
C ASP A 562 -27.74 -37.73 -44.28
N THR A 563 -27.07 -38.65 -43.58
CA THR A 563 -27.24 -40.11 -43.46
C THR A 563 -26.79 -40.67 -42.09
N ALA A 564 -27.54 -41.63 -41.55
CA ALA A 564 -27.14 -42.80 -40.72
C ALA A 564 -26.16 -42.72 -39.49
N VAL A 565 -26.68 -43.23 -38.35
CA VAL A 565 -26.10 -44.36 -37.53
C VAL A 565 -24.85 -44.10 -36.69
N THR A 566 -24.71 -44.43 -35.39
CA THR A 566 -25.51 -44.99 -34.25
C THR A 566 -24.66 -44.69 -32.98
N ASP A 567 -25.02 -44.77 -31.70
CA ASP A 567 -26.21 -44.91 -30.84
C ASP A 567 -25.66 -45.08 -29.39
N ASN A 568 -26.36 -44.61 -28.35
CA ASN A 568 -26.17 -44.97 -26.91
C ASN A 568 -24.81 -44.68 -26.18
N THR A 569 -24.71 -44.40 -24.87
CA THR A 569 -25.67 -44.26 -23.73
C THR A 569 -25.36 -43.03 -22.83
N ASP A 570 -26.27 -42.71 -21.89
CA ASP A 570 -26.28 -41.57 -20.94
C ASP A 570 -25.46 -41.75 -19.61
N VAL A 571 -25.42 -40.67 -18.80
CA VAL A 571 -25.26 -40.55 -17.31
C VAL A 571 -24.01 -39.80 -16.78
N ASP A 572 -24.26 -38.76 -15.97
CA ASP A 572 -23.29 -37.78 -15.40
C ASP A 572 -22.47 -38.29 -14.18
N PRO A 573 -21.11 -38.28 -14.22
CA PRO A 573 -20.24 -38.75 -13.13
C PRO A 573 -19.99 -37.75 -11.98
N LYS A 574 -20.59 -36.55 -11.97
CA LYS A 574 -20.14 -35.44 -11.11
C LYS A 574 -20.48 -35.58 -9.62
N LYS A 575 -21.50 -36.36 -9.24
CA LYS A 575 -22.01 -36.43 -7.85
C LYS A 575 -21.17 -37.34 -6.92
N ALA A 576 -20.52 -38.38 -7.45
CA ALA A 576 -19.72 -39.34 -6.66
C ALA A 576 -18.38 -38.77 -6.18
N ARG A 577 -17.70 -37.96 -7.02
CA ARG A 577 -16.35 -37.40 -6.74
C ARG A 577 -16.29 -36.55 -5.47
N VAL A 578 -17.38 -35.85 -5.11
CA VAL A 578 -17.41 -34.96 -3.94
C VAL A 578 -17.41 -35.75 -2.62
N ALA A 579 -18.15 -36.86 -2.55
CA ALA A 579 -18.21 -37.71 -1.36
C ALA A 579 -16.83 -38.33 -1.04
N ALA A 580 -16.12 -38.83 -2.06
CA ALA A 580 -14.79 -39.41 -1.92
C ALA A 580 -13.73 -38.40 -1.41
N ALA A 581 -13.83 -37.13 -1.80
CA ALA A 581 -12.92 -36.08 -1.34
C ALA A 581 -13.09 -35.78 0.17
N VAL A 582 -14.33 -35.70 0.65
CA VAL A 582 -14.63 -35.42 2.08
C VAL A 582 -14.16 -36.55 2.99
N ALA A 583 -14.26 -37.81 2.55
CA ALA A 583 -13.73 -38.96 3.29
C ALA A 583 -12.21 -38.90 3.45
N ARG A 584 -11.47 -38.63 2.36
CA ARG A 584 -10.00 -38.50 2.37
C ARG A 584 -9.51 -37.34 3.23
N ALA A 585 -10.26 -36.22 3.27
CA ALA A 585 -9.94 -35.07 4.12
C ALA A 585 -10.05 -35.36 5.63
N LYS A 586 -10.95 -36.26 6.06
CA LYS A 586 -11.03 -36.69 7.47
C LYS A 586 -9.90 -37.65 7.85
N ALA A 587 -9.59 -38.62 7.01
CA ALA A 587 -8.54 -39.61 7.29
C ALA A 587 -7.16 -38.96 7.52
N LYS A 588 -6.80 -37.93 6.74
CA LYS A 588 -5.48 -37.28 6.84
C LYS A 588 -5.30 -36.40 8.10
N LYS A 589 -6.33 -36.23 8.94
CA LYS A 589 -6.27 -35.43 10.18
C LYS A 589 -6.07 -36.24 11.47
N ALA A 590 -5.94 -37.56 11.37
CA ALA A 590 -5.77 -38.47 12.51
C ALA A 590 -4.37 -39.13 12.58
N ALA A 591 -3.43 -38.73 11.70
CA ALA A 591 -2.16 -39.42 11.47
C ALA A 591 -0.90 -38.57 11.72
N GLN A 592 -1.01 -37.49 12.52
CA GLN A 592 0.12 -36.65 12.90
C GLN A 592 0.04 -36.27 14.38
N ALA A 593 0.51 -37.17 15.24
CA ALA A 593 0.79 -36.92 16.65
C ALA A 593 1.99 -37.78 17.10
N ASN A 594 2.92 -37.14 17.81
CA ASN A 594 4.17 -37.67 18.40
C ASN A 594 5.35 -38.06 17.45
N PRO A 595 6.63 -37.74 17.80
CA PRO A 595 7.83 -38.05 17.01
C PRO A 595 8.88 -38.94 17.76
N GLN A 596 10.11 -39.01 17.23
CA GLN A 596 11.34 -39.72 17.71
C GLN A 596 11.52 -41.17 17.17
N PRO A 597 12.75 -41.75 17.19
CA PRO A 597 13.88 -41.33 16.35
C PRO A 597 14.67 -42.50 15.72
N GLU A 598 15.63 -42.18 14.83
CA GLU A 598 16.87 -42.91 14.44
C GLU A 598 17.22 -42.53 12.98
N ALA A 599 18.39 -42.78 12.39
CA ALA A 599 19.81 -42.82 12.77
C ALA A 599 20.52 -43.58 11.62
N ASN A 600 21.66 -43.08 11.13
CA ASN A 600 22.62 -43.71 10.20
C ASN A 600 22.20 -44.93 9.34
N LEU A 601 22.46 -44.83 8.03
CA LEU A 601 23.39 -45.79 7.39
C LEU A 601 24.02 -45.21 6.11
N VAL A 602 25.26 -45.61 5.84
CA VAL A 602 26.03 -45.28 4.63
C VAL A 602 26.07 -46.53 3.75
N SER A 603 25.96 -46.36 2.43
CA SER A 603 26.34 -47.41 1.49
C SER A 603 26.97 -46.80 0.23
N GLN A 604 28.08 -47.40 -0.20
CA GLN A 604 28.80 -47.07 -1.43
C GLN A 604 28.55 -48.15 -2.49
N SER A 605 28.53 -47.76 -3.77
CA SER A 605 28.87 -48.62 -4.91
C SER A 605 29.35 -47.68 -6.01
N GLN A 606 30.63 -47.73 -6.38
CA GLN A 606 31.16 -48.51 -7.50
C GLN A 606 30.52 -48.08 -8.83
N ILE A 607 31.21 -47.29 -9.68
CA ILE A 607 32.43 -47.62 -10.44
C ILE A 607 32.18 -48.78 -11.40
N SER A 608 32.22 -48.48 -12.70
CA SER A 608 32.62 -49.39 -13.77
C SER A 608 33.19 -48.56 -14.92
N SER A 609 34.28 -49.03 -15.50
CA SER A 609 35.13 -48.31 -16.46
C SER A 609 35.27 -49.08 -17.76
N VAL A 610 35.38 -48.38 -18.90
CA VAL A 610 35.99 -48.91 -20.14
C VAL A 610 36.67 -47.80 -20.93
N THR A 611 37.62 -48.18 -21.79
CA THR A 611 38.70 -47.35 -22.38
C THR A 611 38.67 -47.36 -23.94
N ALA A 612 39.70 -46.77 -24.58
CA ALA A 612 40.01 -46.72 -26.04
C ALA A 612 39.27 -45.63 -26.87
N THR A 613 39.85 -45.00 -27.91
CA THR A 613 41.25 -44.98 -28.44
C THR A 613 41.54 -43.71 -29.27
N ASP A 614 42.64 -43.04 -28.94
CA ASP A 614 43.75 -42.51 -29.78
C ASP A 614 43.55 -41.94 -31.21
N SER A 615 44.08 -40.71 -31.40
CA SER A 615 44.92 -40.20 -32.53
C SER A 615 45.20 -38.70 -32.23
N GLU A 616 46.42 -38.17 -32.08
CA GLU A 616 47.59 -38.10 -33.01
C GLU A 616 47.28 -37.44 -34.36
N ASN A 617 48.08 -36.53 -34.94
CA ASN A 617 49.29 -35.77 -34.50
C ASN A 617 49.28 -34.43 -35.32
N THR A 618 50.17 -33.41 -35.28
CA THR A 618 51.54 -33.09 -34.80
C THR A 618 51.61 -31.53 -34.63
N ALA A 619 52.67 -30.74 -34.32
CA ALA A 619 54.13 -30.86 -34.14
C ALA A 619 54.66 -29.76 -33.17
N THR A 620 55.94 -29.35 -33.30
CA THR A 620 56.80 -28.60 -32.34
C THR A 620 58.01 -27.96 -33.07
N PRO A 621 59.07 -27.40 -32.42
CA PRO A 621 59.28 -26.92 -31.03
C PRO A 621 59.42 -25.37 -30.99
N VAL A 622 60.26 -24.58 -30.27
CA VAL A 622 61.43 -24.64 -29.32
C VAL A 622 61.48 -23.27 -28.56
N ILE A 623 62.25 -22.92 -27.50
CA ILE A 623 63.25 -23.54 -26.57
C ILE A 623 63.09 -22.85 -25.18
N ALA A 624 63.29 -23.58 -24.07
CA ALA A 624 63.69 -23.11 -22.71
C ALA A 624 62.84 -22.02 -21.98
N ASP A 625 62.84 -21.87 -20.64
CA ASP A 625 63.67 -22.50 -19.59
C ASP A 625 62.82 -22.94 -18.35
N SER A 626 63.45 -23.19 -17.19
CA SER A 626 63.08 -24.26 -16.25
C SER A 626 62.50 -23.83 -14.88
N ALA A 627 62.14 -24.87 -14.10
CA ALA A 627 61.91 -24.92 -12.63
C ALA A 627 60.46 -24.88 -12.12
N GLU A 628 60.25 -25.58 -11.00
CA GLU A 628 58.95 -26.02 -10.46
C GLU A 628 58.30 -24.99 -9.52
N TYR A 629 56.97 -25.04 -9.41
CA TYR A 629 56.24 -24.41 -8.30
C TYR A 629 55.12 -25.33 -7.76
N ALA A 630 55.18 -25.63 -6.46
CA ALA A 630 54.13 -26.38 -5.78
C ALA A 630 52.88 -25.50 -5.54
N VAL A 631 51.70 -26.04 -5.85
CA VAL A 631 50.43 -25.31 -5.67
C VAL A 631 50.04 -25.26 -4.19
N VAL A 632 50.14 -24.08 -3.58
CA VAL A 632 49.71 -23.82 -2.19
C VAL A 632 48.49 -22.89 -2.19
N ASP A 633 47.41 -23.31 -1.52
CA ASP A 633 46.16 -22.55 -1.44
C ASP A 633 46.34 -21.13 -0.82
N PRO A 634 46.11 -20.05 -1.59
CA PRO A 634 46.28 -18.67 -1.11
C PRO A 634 45.23 -18.27 -0.06
N LYS A 635 44.11 -19.01 0.06
CA LYS A 635 43.06 -18.78 1.07
C LYS A 635 43.58 -19.16 2.47
N LYS A 636 44.28 -20.30 2.58
CA LYS A 636 44.87 -20.80 3.83
C LYS A 636 45.96 -19.87 4.39
N ALA A 637 46.82 -19.33 3.54
CA ALA A 637 47.87 -18.38 3.93
C ALA A 637 47.32 -17.06 4.50
N ARG A 638 46.28 -16.49 3.87
CA ARG A 638 45.61 -15.27 4.36
C ARG A 638 44.98 -15.45 5.74
N ILE A 639 44.39 -16.62 6.01
CA ILE A 639 43.78 -16.94 7.31
C ILE A 639 44.86 -17.06 8.40
N ALA A 640 45.99 -17.73 8.12
CA ALA A 640 47.11 -17.83 9.06
C ALA A 640 47.67 -16.43 9.44
N ALA A 641 47.86 -15.55 8.46
CA ALA A 641 48.34 -14.18 8.69
C ALA A 641 47.36 -13.34 9.54
N ALA A 642 46.04 -13.50 9.34
CA ALA A 642 45.02 -12.83 10.13
C ALA A 642 45.00 -13.31 11.59
N VAL A 643 45.09 -14.64 11.82
CA VAL A 643 45.12 -15.24 13.16
C VAL A 643 46.39 -14.85 13.92
N ALA A 644 47.54 -14.77 13.24
CA ALA A 644 48.79 -14.30 13.85
C ALA A 644 48.67 -12.85 14.35
N ARG A 645 48.14 -11.94 13.51
CA ARG A 645 47.91 -10.53 13.87
C ARG A 645 46.90 -10.38 15.02
N ALA A 646 45.85 -11.21 15.05
CA ALA A 646 44.88 -11.23 16.14
C ALA A 646 45.50 -11.70 17.48
N LYS A 647 46.35 -12.74 17.46
CA LYS A 647 47.08 -13.19 18.66
C LYS A 647 48.07 -12.14 19.16
N ALA A 648 48.85 -11.53 18.27
CA ALA A 648 49.79 -10.45 18.65
C ALA A 648 49.08 -9.26 19.32
N LYS A 649 47.94 -8.83 18.78
CA LYS A 649 47.16 -7.71 19.37
C LYS A 649 46.52 -8.05 20.72
N LYS A 650 46.26 -9.33 21.01
CA LYS A 650 45.78 -9.79 22.33
C LYS A 650 46.91 -9.92 23.36
N ALA A 651 48.13 -10.27 22.94
CA ALA A 651 49.28 -10.35 23.84
C ALA A 651 49.74 -8.96 24.33
N ALA A 652 49.58 -7.93 23.50
CA ALA A 652 49.99 -6.55 23.80
C ALA A 652 49.05 -5.77 24.77
N GLN A 653 48.03 -6.40 25.34
CA GLN A 653 47.07 -5.77 26.26
C GLN A 653 47.00 -6.45 27.64
N ALA A 654 48.02 -7.25 27.99
CA ALA A 654 48.05 -8.02 29.24
C ALA A 654 49.41 -7.93 29.96
N ASN A 655 49.82 -6.71 30.33
CA ASN A 655 50.77 -6.45 31.42
C ASN A 655 50.55 -5.04 32.01
N SER A 656 50.73 -4.93 33.33
CA SER A 656 50.33 -3.82 34.21
C SER A 656 51.54 -2.91 34.58
N PRO A 657 51.53 -1.96 35.56
CA PRO A 657 50.46 -1.50 36.47
C PRO A 657 50.38 0.04 36.72
N SER A 658 49.60 0.41 37.75
CA SER A 658 49.27 1.75 38.29
C SER A 658 50.39 2.53 39.00
N SER A 659 50.32 3.87 39.00
CA SER A 659 50.64 4.76 40.14
C SER A 659 49.91 6.12 40.02
N ALA A 660 50.06 7.05 40.98
CA ALA A 660 49.22 8.26 41.13
C ALA A 660 49.98 9.51 41.63
N GLN A 661 49.28 10.66 41.73
CA GLN A 661 49.70 11.96 42.32
C GLN A 661 50.79 12.74 41.53
N SER A 662 50.94 14.08 41.60
CA SER A 662 50.09 15.17 42.13
C SER A 662 50.55 16.56 41.64
N THR A 663 49.61 17.53 41.55
CA THR A 663 49.76 18.99 41.76
C THR A 663 51.01 19.76 41.27
N ALA A 664 50.82 20.67 40.31
CA ALA A 664 51.42 22.02 40.37
C ALA A 664 50.71 23.02 39.43
N GLU A 665 50.58 24.24 39.94
CA GLU A 665 50.34 25.54 39.32
C GLU A 665 51.52 25.90 38.35
N ALA A 666 51.52 26.95 37.51
CA ALA A 666 50.94 28.28 37.71
C ALA A 666 50.85 29.15 36.42
N VAL A 667 49.98 30.16 36.47
CA VAL A 667 50.11 31.53 35.90
C VAL A 667 50.34 31.76 34.38
N GLN A 668 49.29 32.33 33.77
CA GLN A 668 49.22 33.47 32.82
C GLN A 668 50.47 33.97 32.06
N ILE A 669 50.28 34.32 30.77
CA ILE A 669 50.30 35.71 30.20
C ILE A 669 49.93 35.62 28.69
N LYS A 670 48.84 36.25 28.20
CA LYS A 670 48.77 37.61 27.55
C LYS A 670 49.81 37.79 26.41
N THR A 671 49.54 38.33 25.21
CA THR A 671 48.40 39.03 24.54
C THR A 671 48.63 38.95 23.00
N LYS A 672 47.91 39.52 22.01
CA LYS A 672 46.79 40.49 21.80
C LYS A 672 45.97 39.97 20.56
N GLN A 673 44.76 40.42 20.15
CA GLN A 673 44.33 41.67 19.45
C GLN A 673 45.17 42.05 18.19
N GLU A 674 44.68 42.62 17.07
CA GLU A 674 43.34 43.02 16.52
C GLU A 674 43.54 43.43 15.02
N THR A 675 42.58 43.83 14.15
CA THR A 675 41.13 44.18 14.24
C THR A 675 40.37 43.77 12.94
N THR A 676 39.11 44.21 12.76
CA THR A 676 38.24 44.02 11.57
C THR A 676 38.35 45.12 10.49
N THR A 677 38.28 44.70 9.21
CA THR A 677 37.69 45.35 8.00
C THR A 677 37.85 46.85 7.65
N GLU A 678 38.23 47.05 6.37
CA GLU A 678 37.80 48.11 5.40
C GLU A 678 38.56 49.45 5.26
N THR A 679 38.28 50.11 4.11
CA THR A 679 39.06 51.15 3.36
C THR A 679 38.51 52.58 3.55
N THR A 680 39.16 53.72 3.23
CA THR A 680 39.68 54.22 1.92
C THR A 680 40.58 55.49 2.06
N ASP A 681 41.02 56.08 0.93
CA ASP A 681 41.80 57.32 0.73
C ASP A 681 41.15 58.67 1.15
N PRO A 682 41.89 59.82 1.13
CA PRO A 682 41.44 61.10 1.71
C PRO A 682 41.15 62.30 0.76
N LEU A 683 40.35 63.25 1.29
CA LEU A 683 40.11 64.67 0.92
C LEU A 683 39.39 65.06 -0.41
N SER A 684 38.19 65.68 -0.27
CA SER A 684 38.02 67.15 -0.45
C SER A 684 36.59 67.70 -0.16
N SER A 685 36.53 68.97 0.28
CA SER A 685 35.41 69.94 0.23
C SER A 685 33.95 69.60 0.64
N ALA A 686 33.63 69.88 1.92
CA ALA A 686 32.78 71.01 2.39
C ALA A 686 31.22 71.00 2.44
N VAL A 687 30.72 71.65 3.51
CA VAL A 687 29.37 72.24 3.79
C VAL A 687 28.23 71.34 4.34
N ALA A 688 27.85 71.63 5.60
CA ALA A 688 26.52 71.63 6.31
C ALA A 688 25.33 70.79 5.76
N ASP A 689 24.42 70.20 6.57
CA ASP A 689 24.00 70.41 7.98
C ASP A 689 23.06 69.23 8.44
N ASN A 690 22.59 68.97 9.68
CA ASN A 690 22.82 69.48 11.06
C ASN A 690 22.34 68.44 12.14
N THR A 691 21.93 68.92 13.33
CA THR A 691 21.12 68.41 14.48
C THR A 691 20.08 67.29 14.26
N GLN A 692 19.56 66.55 15.28
CA GLN A 692 19.62 66.60 16.78
C GLN A 692 19.41 65.16 17.33
N ILE A 693 20.20 64.59 18.27
CA ILE A 693 20.19 64.70 19.76
C ILE A 693 18.93 64.14 20.48
N SER A 694 19.12 63.08 21.28
CA SER A 694 18.58 62.79 22.65
C SER A 694 18.32 61.28 22.89
N GLU A 695 18.26 60.74 24.13
CA GLU A 695 19.21 60.74 25.27
C GLU A 695 18.72 59.73 26.35
N LYS A 696 19.63 58.92 26.96
CA LYS A 696 19.65 58.50 28.40
C LYS A 696 18.45 57.69 29.03
N THR A 697 18.56 56.90 30.13
CA THR A 697 19.70 56.33 30.89
C THR A 697 19.27 55.16 31.84
N VAL A 698 19.82 53.94 31.63
CA VAL A 698 20.20 52.85 32.61
C VAL A 698 19.06 52.40 33.59
N ILE A 699 19.10 51.61 34.70
CA ILE A 699 20.07 50.88 35.58
C ILE A 699 19.38 49.63 36.24
N ALA A 700 20.12 48.53 36.51
CA ALA A 700 19.95 47.50 37.60
C ALA A 700 18.64 46.63 37.69
N ASP A 701 18.62 45.37 38.17
CA ASP A 701 19.67 44.40 38.56
C ASP A 701 19.20 42.92 38.58
N SER A 702 20.13 41.96 38.75
CA SER A 702 19.98 40.57 39.27
C SER A 702 19.16 39.46 38.53
N VAL A 703 19.90 38.55 37.86
CA VAL A 703 19.97 37.06 37.98
C VAL A 703 18.71 36.14 38.04
N ASP A 704 18.74 35.09 37.20
CA ASP A 704 18.05 33.77 37.19
C ASP A 704 16.52 33.62 37.37
N ASN A 705 15.84 33.15 36.30
CA ASN A 705 15.33 31.76 36.25
C ASN A 705 14.81 31.29 34.87
N ALA A 706 14.64 29.97 34.71
CA ALA A 706 14.07 29.35 33.51
C ALA A 706 12.53 29.45 33.46
N ILE A 707 11.97 29.77 32.29
CA ILE A 707 10.52 29.95 32.10
C ILE A 707 9.84 28.63 31.69
N VAL A 708 8.89 28.18 32.51
CA VAL A 708 7.95 27.08 32.20
C VAL A 708 6.55 27.66 31.93
N ASP A 709 5.85 27.14 30.91
CA ASP A 709 4.56 27.66 30.45
C ASP A 709 3.48 27.73 31.56
N PRO A 710 3.00 28.94 31.95
CA PRO A 710 1.99 29.12 33.00
C PRO A 710 0.60 28.60 32.62
N LYS A 711 0.34 28.34 31.33
CA LYS A 711 -0.92 27.76 30.85
C LYS A 711 -1.07 26.31 31.30
N LYS A 712 0.03 25.56 31.37
CA LYS A 712 0.08 24.14 31.79
C LYS A 712 -0.24 23.98 33.29
N ALA A 713 0.25 24.88 34.14
CA ALA A 713 0.01 24.87 35.58
C ALA A 713 -1.48 25.11 35.94
N ARG A 714 -2.16 26.04 35.25
CA ARG A 714 -3.58 26.33 35.48
C ARG A 714 -4.50 25.13 35.16
N ILE A 715 -4.15 24.33 34.16
CA ILE A 715 -4.89 23.11 33.79
C ILE A 715 -4.70 22.02 34.86
N ALA A 716 -3.47 21.81 35.33
CA ALA A 716 -3.19 20.85 36.41
C ALA A 716 -3.97 21.19 37.71
N ALA A 717 -4.00 22.46 38.10
CA ALA A 717 -4.75 22.93 39.27
C ALA A 717 -6.27 22.71 39.13
N ALA A 718 -6.83 22.92 37.94
CA ALA A 718 -8.24 22.67 37.67
C ALA A 718 -8.60 21.17 37.77
N VAL A 719 -7.76 20.28 37.22
CA VAL A 719 -7.94 18.82 37.30
C VAL A 719 -7.82 18.31 38.74
N ALA A 720 -6.86 18.83 39.52
CA ALA A 720 -6.73 18.51 40.94
C ALA A 720 -7.97 18.90 41.75
N LYS A 721 -8.49 20.12 41.53
CA LYS A 721 -9.70 20.63 42.20
C LYS A 721 -10.96 19.83 41.82
N ALA A 722 -11.02 19.31 40.59
CA ALA A 722 -12.07 18.40 40.13
C ALA A 722 -11.98 17.00 40.77
N LYS A 723 -10.78 16.41 40.89
CA LYS A 723 -10.58 15.14 41.62
C LYS A 723 -10.96 15.28 43.10
N ALA A 724 -10.51 16.35 43.77
CA ALA A 724 -10.82 16.60 45.19
C ALA A 724 -12.33 16.70 45.45
N LYS A 725 -13.07 17.45 44.62
CA LYS A 725 -14.53 17.58 44.75
C LYS A 725 -15.29 16.26 44.53
N LYS A 726 -14.69 15.30 43.80
CA LYS A 726 -15.30 13.99 43.53
C LYS A 726 -15.04 12.94 44.61
N LEU A 727 -13.92 13.03 45.35
CA LEU A 727 -13.67 12.18 46.52
C LEU A 727 -14.52 12.59 47.74
N ALA A 728 -14.89 13.87 47.85
CA ALA A 728 -15.64 14.42 48.99
C ALA A 728 -17.13 14.00 49.07
N GLN A 729 -17.62 13.12 48.19
CA GLN A 729 -19.05 12.75 48.11
C GLN A 729 -19.34 11.25 48.36
N SER A 730 -18.40 10.46 48.88
CA SER A 730 -18.62 9.02 49.11
C SER A 730 -17.83 8.43 50.30
N GLN A 731 -18.37 8.56 51.53
CA GLN A 731 -18.03 7.72 52.67
C GLN A 731 -19.23 7.53 53.63
N PRO A 732 -19.56 6.29 54.05
CA PRO A 732 -20.22 6.01 55.32
C PRO A 732 -19.20 5.83 56.46
N LYS A 733 -19.63 5.94 57.72
CA LYS A 733 -18.77 5.85 58.92
C LYS A 733 -18.76 4.43 59.53
N SER A 734 -17.60 3.95 60.00
CA SER A 734 -17.48 3.19 61.28
C SER A 734 -16.02 2.81 61.66
N HIS A 735 -15.66 3.12 62.91
CA HIS A 735 -14.67 2.49 63.81
C HIS A 735 -13.28 1.96 63.37
N GLN A 736 -12.26 2.52 64.03
CA GLN A 736 -10.99 1.91 64.51
C GLN A 736 -11.23 1.06 65.79
N PRO A 737 -10.22 0.40 66.44
CA PRO A 737 -8.75 0.43 66.22
C PRO A 737 -8.04 -0.95 66.17
N ALA A 738 -6.74 -0.97 65.82
CA ALA A 738 -5.61 -1.39 66.71
C ALA A 738 -4.29 -1.73 65.97
N ASN A 739 -3.18 -1.20 66.51
CA ASN A 739 -1.77 -1.66 66.55
C ASN A 739 -0.99 -2.23 65.34
N GLN A 740 0.25 -1.69 65.17
CA GLN A 740 1.58 -2.36 65.09
C GLN A 740 1.83 -3.50 64.05
N GLU A 741 3.04 -3.75 63.52
CA GLU A 741 4.32 -3.01 63.45
C GLU A 741 5.22 -3.61 62.34
N VAL A 742 6.01 -2.76 61.68
CA VAL A 742 7.46 -2.89 61.42
C VAL A 742 8.06 -4.18 60.77
N VAL A 743 8.40 -4.00 59.47
CA VAL A 743 9.72 -4.28 58.82
C VAL A 743 10.17 -5.72 58.51
N SER A 744 10.87 -5.82 57.37
CA SER A 744 11.82 -6.86 56.92
C SER A 744 11.29 -8.26 56.60
N ASN A 745 12.01 -9.08 55.83
CA ASN A 745 12.75 -8.90 54.54
C ASN A 745 13.31 -10.30 54.22
N ASP A 746 13.47 -10.63 52.94
CA ASP A 746 14.40 -11.68 52.47
C ASP A 746 14.15 -13.14 52.96
N ALA A 747 14.62 -14.20 52.30
CA ALA A 747 14.93 -14.42 50.88
C ALA A 747 14.98 -15.96 50.64
N VAL A 748 15.16 -16.40 49.38
CA VAL A 748 16.02 -17.55 48.96
C VAL A 748 15.81 -18.91 49.71
N ASP A 749 15.43 -20.02 49.07
CA ASP A 749 16.00 -20.53 47.81
C ASP A 749 15.21 -21.66 47.10
N ASN A 750 15.79 -22.15 45.98
CA ASN A 750 15.85 -23.51 45.42
C ASN A 750 15.30 -24.72 46.23
N ALA A 751 14.99 -25.90 45.64
CA ALA A 751 14.71 -26.36 44.26
C ALA A 751 14.43 -27.90 44.28
N ARG A 752 14.18 -28.49 43.09
CA ARG A 752 14.10 -29.95 42.78
C ARG A 752 12.85 -30.68 43.33
N VAL A 753 12.02 -31.35 42.50
CA VAL A 753 12.22 -32.47 41.53
C VAL A 753 12.09 -33.83 42.21
N ASP A 754 10.96 -34.52 41.95
CA ASP A 754 10.87 -35.91 41.43
C ASP A 754 9.38 -36.36 41.35
N THR A 755 8.94 -37.48 40.74
CA THR A 755 9.25 -38.14 39.44
C THR A 755 8.33 -39.39 39.29
N VAL A 756 7.87 -39.72 38.06
CA VAL A 756 6.93 -40.83 37.67
C VAL A 756 5.56 -40.89 38.44
N GLN A 757 4.54 -41.71 38.08
CA GLN A 757 4.38 -42.72 37.02
C GLN A 757 2.97 -42.72 36.38
N GLU A 758 2.85 -43.34 35.21
CA GLU A 758 1.59 -43.65 34.51
C GLU A 758 0.86 -44.86 35.10
N LEU A 759 -0.45 -44.99 34.80
CA LEU A 759 -1.08 -46.28 34.48
C LEU A 759 -2.36 -46.05 33.64
N SER A 760 -2.83 -47.08 32.94
CA SER A 760 -3.80 -46.98 31.84
C SER A 760 -4.99 -47.92 31.98
N SER A 761 -6.08 -47.70 31.21
CA SER A 761 -6.74 -48.72 30.35
C SER A 761 -8.22 -48.44 29.96
N SER A 762 -8.54 -48.84 28.72
CA SER A 762 -9.82 -49.33 28.13
C SER A 762 -11.23 -49.00 28.69
N GLN A 763 -12.07 -48.49 27.79
CA GLN A 763 -13.53 -48.71 27.65
C GLN A 763 -13.86 -50.18 27.23
N PRO A 764 -15.13 -50.72 27.20
CA PRO A 764 -16.38 -50.03 26.80
C PRO A 764 -17.76 -50.51 27.36
N ALA A 765 -18.82 -49.86 26.83
CA ALA A 765 -20.16 -50.41 26.47
C ALA A 765 -21.39 -50.34 27.42
N ILE A 766 -22.37 -49.52 26.97
CA ILE A 766 -23.84 -49.75 26.90
C ILE A 766 -24.67 -49.98 28.20
N GLY A 767 -25.66 -49.08 28.44
CA GLY A 767 -26.77 -49.29 29.38
C GLY A 767 -27.75 -48.09 29.43
N THR A 768 -29.06 -48.34 29.28
CA THR A 768 -30.14 -47.33 29.11
C THR A 768 -30.68 -46.73 30.41
N ASN A 769 -31.09 -45.44 30.41
CA ASN A 769 -32.44 -44.99 30.84
C ASN A 769 -32.71 -43.49 30.61
N GLU A 770 -33.92 -43.03 30.97
CA GLU A 770 -34.61 -41.86 30.40
C GLU A 770 -34.44 -40.51 31.13
N ALA A 771 -35.11 -39.48 30.59
CA ALA A 771 -34.99 -38.04 30.90
C ALA A 771 -35.56 -37.63 32.30
N PRO A 772 -35.29 -36.39 32.78
CA PRO A 772 -35.97 -35.21 32.22
C PRO A 772 -35.06 -33.98 31.95
N ALA A 773 -35.06 -33.50 30.71
CA ALA A 773 -34.25 -32.36 30.28
C ALA A 773 -34.94 -31.00 30.54
N MET A 774 -34.85 -30.48 31.78
CA MET A 774 -35.10 -29.05 32.07
C MET A 774 -34.06 -28.37 32.97
N ALA A 775 -33.34 -29.09 33.83
CA ALA A 775 -32.41 -28.48 34.79
C ALA A 775 -31.11 -27.93 34.16
N GLU A 776 -30.56 -28.59 33.14
CA GLU A 776 -29.26 -28.20 32.53
C GLU A 776 -29.25 -26.79 31.92
N LEU A 777 -30.40 -26.30 31.44
CA LEU A 777 -30.46 -25.05 30.67
C LEU A 777 -30.21 -23.80 31.53
N ASP A 778 -30.44 -23.85 32.85
CA ASP A 778 -30.18 -22.72 33.75
C ASP A 778 -28.82 -22.80 34.44
N ASP A 779 -28.28 -23.98 34.78
CA ASP A 779 -26.87 -24.10 35.22
C ASP A 779 -25.92 -23.65 34.09
N LYS A 780 -26.21 -24.01 32.84
CA LYS A 780 -25.43 -23.55 31.68
C LYS A 780 -25.47 -22.02 31.51
N LYS A 781 -26.59 -21.36 31.81
CA LYS A 781 -26.67 -19.88 31.86
C LYS A 781 -25.91 -19.31 33.06
N ALA A 782 -26.03 -19.91 34.24
CA ALA A 782 -25.34 -19.48 35.45
C ALA A 782 -23.82 -19.51 35.28
N ARG A 783 -23.28 -20.61 34.71
CA ARG A 783 -21.85 -20.74 34.38
C ARG A 783 -21.38 -19.69 33.37
N ILE A 784 -22.18 -19.38 32.34
CA ILE A 784 -21.86 -18.31 31.37
C ILE A 784 -21.88 -16.93 32.05
N ALA A 785 -22.87 -16.65 32.90
CA ALA A 785 -22.95 -15.40 33.66
C ALA A 785 -21.75 -15.22 34.60
N ALA A 786 -21.36 -16.29 35.32
CA ALA A 786 -20.19 -16.30 36.18
C ALA A 786 -18.88 -16.09 35.39
N ALA A 787 -18.74 -16.71 34.22
CA ALA A 787 -17.58 -16.49 33.33
C ALA A 787 -17.50 -15.03 32.83
N VAL A 788 -18.63 -14.44 32.43
CA VAL A 788 -18.71 -13.02 32.01
C VAL A 788 -18.41 -12.07 33.18
N ALA A 789 -18.88 -12.37 34.39
CA ALA A 789 -18.56 -11.61 35.60
C ALA A 789 -17.06 -11.67 35.92
N LYS A 790 -16.46 -12.87 35.89
CA LYS A 790 -15.01 -13.08 36.12
C LYS A 790 -14.15 -12.38 35.05
N ALA A 791 -14.59 -12.37 33.79
CA ALA A 791 -13.95 -11.62 32.72
C ALA A 791 -14.04 -10.09 32.92
N LYS A 792 -15.20 -9.57 33.33
CA LYS A 792 -15.35 -8.14 33.70
C LYS A 792 -14.46 -7.76 34.87
N ALA A 793 -14.42 -8.57 35.94
CA ALA A 793 -13.57 -8.33 37.11
C ALA A 793 -12.08 -8.31 36.73
N LYS A 794 -11.60 -9.28 35.95
CA LYS A 794 -10.22 -9.29 35.45
C LYS A 794 -9.89 -8.07 34.58
N LYS A 795 -10.82 -7.63 33.74
CA LYS A 795 -10.65 -6.41 32.93
C LYS A 795 -10.63 -5.13 33.77
N LEU A 796 -11.43 -5.05 34.84
CA LEU A 796 -11.42 -3.92 35.77
C LEU A 796 -10.07 -3.84 36.52
N ALA A 797 -9.59 -4.97 37.04
CA ALA A 797 -8.29 -5.06 37.71
C ALA A 797 -7.13 -4.67 36.76
N GLN A 798 -7.19 -5.06 35.49
CA GLN A 798 -6.20 -4.67 34.46
C GLN A 798 -6.27 -3.18 34.06
N GLN A 799 -7.37 -2.47 34.36
CA GLN A 799 -7.43 -1.00 34.24
C GLN A 799 -6.89 -0.34 35.52
N GLN A 800 -7.21 -0.87 36.70
CA GLN A 800 -6.66 -0.42 38.00
C GLN A 800 -5.15 -0.69 38.18
N GLN A 801 -4.50 -1.37 37.23
CA GLN A 801 -3.04 -1.53 37.12
C GLN A 801 -2.43 -0.67 35.99
N LYS A 802 -3.19 0.28 35.42
CA LYS A 802 -2.75 1.18 34.34
C LYS A 802 -3.10 2.66 34.54
N ASP A 803 -3.87 2.98 35.58
CA ASP A 803 -4.17 4.35 36.07
C ASP A 803 -3.42 4.62 37.39
#